data_AF-L8XA07-F1
#
_entry.id   AF-L8XA07-F1
#
_cell.length_a   1.000
_cell.length_b   1.000
_cell.length_c   1.000
_cell.angle_alpha   90.00
_cell.angle_beta   90.00
_cell.angle_gamma   90.00
#
_symmetry.space_group_name_H-M   'P 1'
#
loop_
_entity.id
_entity.type
_entity.pdbx_description
1 polymer ?
#
loop_
_entity_poly.entity_id
_entity_poly.type
_entity_poly.pdbx_seq_one_letter_code
_entity_poly.pdbx_strand_id
1 'polypeptide(L)'
;MPPRRPAYTQSDIDAQLQIHLLDPSSTTENLEGLGTLVKSVHDARQQDAFLRTVKALIESKDADIEKICGDNYQDFAGSVSTLLTVRTYTVNLRDKINSLDQEVSQVGHGLASKKKALLKSKRTAGNLDEAIGTLQSCLRVLDMVNKVGEMIRDRKYWSTLEEIRSLPFSSISQTPFLDHILASLPSLRAQIKGAVTSEHNSWLLTVREVTGQVGQLALVAVEERSRRWRTRREREGLSYTNRVGCAVELVTNEKVEYDILNNDRIQVDFKPLYQSIHIHTALDALDEFQRTYQADRAAQSSLILTGNPATAANLLPLLQQLIGFFVIESHVLRTTSGRGFRTQHDVDELWDGVMERLVETLRSGMGVSLTSDQLIKAVEHLTAFQSALEEYGYDTSPINGLTSLMFEKYTGILDGDYKAQFVEAVNGDDNIPMDVSNQEDAQKEQFLMGCFVTSAAKERFWYVSGFFHHKGGTRCRTTLFAQIKDYAHQFYQFVEGVSQPPRNVDQILERSLGELLSKCVAETYTARLGTANALSQVAQMLVNVAYLRDGCAEVDRYLTTLRSGHRGHTFHISATEALGRTLQRAESRISAVIAKKLDDFEPEYDWTTRTTETQASLYIFQLVSWLTTVVDSLDVEDRFKTAAYRNAMIHVSNLFMVSVLFRPGPRVLLVSRAPCLCGERPNECVIEV
;
A
#
# COMPACT_ATOMS: atom_id res chain seq x y z
N MET A 1 -41.68 20.48 197.51
CA MET A 1 -42.30 21.33 196.47
C MET A 1 -42.01 20.70 195.12
N PRO A 2 -43.01 20.42 194.27
CA PRO A 2 -42.78 19.71 193.01
C PRO A 2 -42.30 20.68 191.92
N PRO A 3 -41.29 20.36 191.10
CA PRO A 3 -40.97 21.16 189.93
C PRO A 3 -41.91 20.79 188.77
N ARG A 4 -42.51 21.83 188.19
CA ARG A 4 -43.50 21.81 187.09
C ARG A 4 -42.95 21.12 185.85
N ARG A 5 -43.76 20.22 185.26
CA ARG A 5 -43.55 19.66 183.91
C ARG A 5 -43.66 20.78 182.86
N PRO A 6 -42.71 20.90 181.90
CA PRO A 6 -42.80 21.88 180.83
C PRO A 6 -43.90 21.47 179.84
N ALA A 7 -44.80 22.41 179.52
CA ALA A 7 -45.82 22.28 178.49
C ALA A 7 -45.24 22.79 177.17
N TYR A 8 -45.32 21.98 176.11
CA TYR A 8 -44.93 22.41 174.77
C TYR A 8 -45.98 23.37 174.20
N THR A 9 -45.51 24.50 173.66
CA THR A 9 -46.32 25.51 172.96
C THR A 9 -46.46 25.16 171.48
N GLN A 10 -47.60 25.49 170.88
CA GLN A 10 -47.97 25.11 169.50
C GLN A 10 -46.97 25.58 168.43
N SER A 11 -46.24 26.67 168.68
CA SER A 11 -45.18 27.19 167.82
C SER A 11 -43.90 26.34 167.80
N ASP A 12 -43.58 25.65 168.90
CA ASP A 12 -42.39 24.79 168.96
C ASP A 12 -42.58 23.52 168.14
N ILE A 13 -43.82 23.02 168.09
CA ILE A 13 -44.22 21.86 167.28
C ILE A 13 -44.15 22.20 165.78
N ASP A 14 -44.57 23.40 165.37
CA ASP A 14 -44.48 23.86 163.98
C ASP A 14 -43.03 24.03 163.50
N ALA A 15 -42.17 24.60 164.34
CA ALA A 15 -40.76 24.78 164.01
C ALA A 15 -40.03 23.43 163.86
N GLN A 16 -40.32 22.45 164.73
CA GLN A 16 -39.73 21.11 164.63
C GLN A 16 -40.26 20.30 163.43
N LEU A 17 -41.52 20.45 163.06
CA LEU A 17 -42.08 19.82 161.86
C LEU A 17 -41.47 20.39 160.57
N GLN A 18 -41.25 21.71 160.48
CA GLN A 18 -40.58 22.30 159.33
C GLN A 18 -39.14 21.80 159.17
N ILE A 19 -38.38 21.68 160.27
CA ILE A 19 -36.97 21.26 160.20
C ILE A 19 -36.83 19.80 159.73
N HIS A 20 -37.73 18.89 160.14
CA HIS A 20 -37.62 17.47 159.80
C HIS A 20 -38.31 17.06 158.48
N LEU A 21 -39.24 17.85 157.93
CA LEU A 21 -39.96 17.53 156.70
C LEU A 21 -39.42 18.23 155.43
N LEU A 22 -38.51 19.21 155.55
CA LEU A 22 -38.06 20.04 154.42
C LEU A 22 -36.59 19.84 153.98
N ASP A 23 -35.82 18.95 154.60
CA ASP A 23 -34.48 18.59 154.09
C ASP A 23 -34.49 17.21 153.39
N PRO A 24 -34.52 17.17 152.04
CA PRO A 24 -34.58 15.94 151.27
C PRO A 24 -33.26 15.13 151.26
N SER A 25 -32.19 15.62 151.91
CA SER A 25 -30.87 14.99 151.81
C SER A 25 -30.65 13.76 152.69
N SER A 26 -31.45 13.51 153.75
CA SER A 26 -31.20 12.40 154.69
C SER A 26 -32.49 11.84 155.34
N THR A 27 -33.21 10.98 154.61
CA THR A 27 -34.48 10.36 155.06
C THR A 27 -34.36 9.53 156.35
N THR A 28 -33.20 8.96 156.66
CA THR A 28 -32.99 8.09 157.84
C THR A 28 -32.87 8.85 159.16
N GLU A 29 -32.20 10.00 159.22
CA GLU A 29 -32.11 10.82 160.44
C GLU A 29 -33.45 11.47 160.79
N ASN A 30 -34.21 11.87 159.76
CA ASN A 30 -35.54 12.45 159.91
C ASN A 30 -36.57 11.45 160.52
N LEU A 31 -36.40 10.14 160.26
CA LEU A 31 -37.23 9.08 160.83
C LEU A 31 -36.92 8.81 162.31
N GLU A 32 -35.64 8.87 162.72
CA GLU A 32 -35.25 8.75 164.14
C GLU A 32 -35.68 9.98 164.96
N GLY A 33 -35.56 11.18 164.37
CA GLY A 33 -36.07 12.44 164.95
C GLY A 33 -37.59 12.42 165.17
N LEU A 34 -38.36 11.89 164.21
CA LEU A 34 -39.80 11.69 164.36
C LEU A 34 -40.14 10.72 165.52
N GLY A 35 -39.36 9.65 165.71
CA GLY A 35 -39.59 8.68 166.77
C GLY A 35 -39.46 9.27 168.19
N THR A 36 -38.46 10.15 168.39
CA THR A 36 -38.28 10.85 169.69
C THR A 36 -39.35 11.92 169.91
N LEU A 37 -39.76 12.62 168.85
CA LEU A 37 -40.83 13.61 168.88
C LEU A 37 -42.18 12.98 169.25
N VAL A 38 -42.57 11.88 168.58
CA VAL A 38 -43.81 11.15 168.87
C VAL A 38 -43.83 10.60 170.30
N LYS A 39 -42.68 10.11 170.80
CA LYS A 39 -42.56 9.63 172.18
C LYS A 39 -42.73 10.76 173.20
N SER A 40 -42.11 11.92 172.97
CA SER A 40 -42.24 13.10 173.84
C SER A 40 -43.67 13.69 173.86
N VAL A 41 -44.36 13.67 172.71
CA VAL A 41 -45.76 14.14 172.60
C VAL A 41 -46.72 13.17 173.28
N HIS A 42 -46.45 11.86 173.23
CA HIS A 42 -47.22 10.85 173.95
C HIS A 42 -47.05 10.98 175.47
N ASP A 43 -45.82 11.19 175.96
CA ASP A 43 -45.54 11.43 177.38
C ASP A 43 -46.20 12.72 177.88
N ALA A 44 -46.33 13.74 177.01
CA ALA A 44 -47.02 15.01 177.30
C ALA A 44 -48.56 14.97 177.16
N ARG A 45 -49.17 13.85 176.69
CA ARG A 45 -50.61 13.68 176.40
C ARG A 45 -51.24 14.75 175.48
N GLN A 46 -50.47 15.35 174.56
CA GLN A 46 -50.95 16.41 173.64
C GLN A 46 -51.17 15.92 172.19
N GLN A 47 -51.69 14.69 172.03
CA GLN A 47 -51.80 14.02 170.72
C GLN A 47 -52.77 14.70 169.74
N ASP A 48 -53.90 15.21 170.23
CA ASP A 48 -54.92 15.85 169.39
C ASP A 48 -54.51 17.23 168.86
N ALA A 49 -53.58 17.90 169.54
CA ALA A 49 -53.03 19.17 169.09
C ALA A 49 -52.05 18.95 167.93
N PHE A 50 -51.14 17.97 168.07
CA PHE A 50 -50.20 17.58 167.02
C PHE A 50 -50.91 17.13 165.74
N LEU A 51 -51.94 16.26 165.86
CA LEU A 51 -52.70 15.79 164.70
C LEU A 51 -53.44 16.93 163.97
N ARG A 52 -53.93 17.94 164.69
CA ARG A 52 -54.57 19.11 164.07
C ARG A 52 -53.56 19.95 163.29
N THR A 53 -52.38 20.18 163.85
CA THR A 53 -51.32 20.94 163.17
C THR A 53 -50.81 20.20 161.93
N VAL A 54 -50.62 18.87 162.00
CA VAL A 54 -50.24 18.06 160.83
C VAL A 54 -51.33 18.07 159.76
N LYS A 55 -52.62 17.97 160.13
CA LYS A 55 -53.73 18.08 159.15
C LYS A 55 -53.75 19.45 158.47
N ALA A 56 -53.57 20.53 159.21
CA ALA A 56 -53.49 21.88 158.63
C ALA A 56 -52.30 22.03 157.66
N LEU A 57 -51.16 21.39 157.96
CA LEU A 57 -50.01 21.38 157.06
C LEU A 57 -50.29 20.60 155.77
N ILE A 58 -50.98 19.46 155.87
CA ILE A 58 -51.40 18.67 154.70
C ILE A 58 -52.32 19.51 153.81
N GLU A 59 -53.36 20.13 154.38
CA GLU A 59 -54.29 20.98 153.63
C GLU A 59 -53.57 22.16 152.94
N SER A 60 -52.59 22.79 153.61
CA SER A 60 -51.78 23.84 153.00
C SER A 60 -50.91 23.34 151.85
N LYS A 61 -50.34 22.13 151.95
CA LYS A 61 -49.47 21.57 150.91
C LYS A 61 -50.27 21.02 149.73
N ASP A 62 -51.44 20.45 149.98
CA ASP A 62 -52.35 20.04 148.92
C ASP A 62 -52.84 21.25 148.12
N ALA A 63 -53.13 22.38 148.78
CA ALA A 63 -53.46 23.65 148.10
C ALA A 63 -52.29 24.20 147.26
N ASP A 64 -51.05 24.11 147.76
CA ASP A 64 -49.86 24.50 146.99
C ASP A 64 -49.69 23.61 145.74
N ILE A 65 -49.92 22.30 145.86
CA ILE A 65 -49.84 21.35 144.74
C ILE A 65 -50.94 21.61 143.70
N GLU A 66 -52.18 21.84 144.13
CA GLU A 66 -53.28 22.18 143.22
C GLU A 66 -52.99 23.45 142.42
N LYS A 67 -52.37 24.46 143.04
CA LYS A 67 -51.95 25.67 142.36
C LYS A 67 -50.89 25.42 141.30
N ILE A 68 -49.84 24.66 141.63
CA ILE A 68 -48.75 24.35 140.69
C ILE A 68 -49.25 23.48 139.51
N CYS A 69 -50.13 22.51 139.79
CA CYS A 69 -50.76 21.68 138.78
C CYS A 69 -51.72 22.48 137.89
N GLY A 70 -52.48 23.42 138.47
CA GLY A 70 -53.35 24.34 137.72
C GLY A 70 -52.57 25.23 136.76
N ASP A 71 -51.43 25.78 137.20
CA ASP A 71 -50.64 26.72 136.41
C ASP A 71 -49.90 26.05 135.23
N ASN A 72 -49.49 24.78 135.32
CA ASN A 72 -48.60 24.15 134.33
C ASN A 72 -49.24 23.07 133.42
N TYR A 73 -50.49 22.66 133.66
CA TYR A 73 -51.10 21.56 132.89
C TYR A 73 -51.37 21.94 131.41
N GLN A 74 -51.74 23.20 131.14
CA GLN A 74 -51.99 23.69 129.79
C GLN A 74 -50.74 23.65 128.90
N ASP A 75 -49.60 24.09 129.42
CA ASP A 75 -48.35 24.18 128.65
C ASP A 75 -47.76 22.80 128.34
N PHE A 76 -47.89 21.84 129.25
CA PHE A 76 -47.47 20.46 129.02
C PHE A 76 -48.32 19.78 127.93
N ALA A 77 -49.65 19.93 127.99
CA ALA A 77 -50.55 19.42 126.96
C ALA A 77 -50.25 20.02 125.58
N GLY A 78 -49.93 21.32 125.52
CA GLY A 78 -49.47 21.99 124.31
C GLY A 78 -48.17 21.41 123.74
N SER A 79 -47.20 21.09 124.60
CA SER A 79 -45.91 20.52 124.20
C SER A 79 -46.02 19.08 123.68
N VAL A 80 -46.90 18.26 124.25
CA VAL A 80 -47.17 16.90 123.74
C VAL A 80 -47.89 16.95 122.38
N SER A 81 -48.83 17.89 122.21
CA SER A 81 -49.52 18.10 120.94
C SER A 81 -48.58 18.54 119.82
N THR A 82 -47.62 19.42 120.10
CA THR A 82 -46.61 19.84 119.11
C THR A 82 -45.68 18.69 118.73
N LEU A 83 -45.28 17.82 119.66
CA LEU A 83 -44.48 16.62 119.36
C LEU A 83 -45.22 15.61 118.47
N LEU A 84 -46.51 15.38 118.72
CA LEU A 84 -47.36 14.57 117.85
C LEU A 84 -47.51 15.17 116.45
N THR A 85 -47.60 16.50 116.37
CA THR A 85 -47.67 17.24 115.12
C THR A 85 -46.35 17.09 114.33
N VAL A 86 -45.19 17.25 114.98
CA VAL A 86 -43.87 17.03 114.37
C VAL A 86 -43.70 15.58 113.89
N ARG A 87 -44.13 14.59 114.68
CA ARG A 87 -44.12 13.18 114.25
C ARG A 87 -44.91 12.99 112.96
N THR A 88 -46.08 13.61 112.87
CA THR A 88 -46.94 13.55 111.68
C THR A 88 -46.27 14.20 110.47
N TYR A 89 -45.61 15.36 110.65
CA TYR A 89 -44.82 16.00 109.60
C TYR A 89 -43.64 15.14 109.12
N THR A 90 -42.92 14.47 110.02
CA THR A 90 -41.79 13.60 109.66
C THR A 90 -42.24 12.36 108.89
N VAL A 91 -43.38 11.76 109.26
CA VAL A 91 -43.98 10.65 108.49
C VAL A 91 -44.40 11.14 107.11
N ASN A 92 -45.10 12.27 107.02
CA ASN A 92 -45.48 12.87 105.74
C ASN A 92 -44.27 13.23 104.85
N LEU A 93 -43.16 13.68 105.45
CA LEU A 93 -41.93 13.98 104.73
C LEU A 93 -41.28 12.69 104.18
N ARG A 94 -41.21 11.63 105.00
CA ARG A 94 -40.71 10.32 104.56
C ARG A 94 -41.54 9.77 103.41
N ASP A 95 -42.86 9.87 103.50
CA ASP A 95 -43.75 9.39 102.44
C ASP A 95 -43.60 10.21 101.15
N LYS A 96 -43.39 11.54 101.26
CA LYS A 96 -43.02 12.40 100.12
C LYS A 96 -41.66 12.04 99.51
N ILE A 97 -40.65 11.74 100.34
CA ILE A 97 -39.32 11.33 99.85
C ILE A 97 -39.41 10.00 99.12
N ASN A 98 -40.13 9.03 99.66
CA ASN A 98 -40.33 7.74 99.00
C ASN A 98 -41.11 7.89 97.69
N SER A 99 -42.15 8.72 97.67
CA SER A 99 -42.88 9.04 96.44
C SER A 99 -41.97 9.70 95.39
N LEU A 100 -41.15 10.67 95.80
CA LEU A 100 -40.22 11.36 94.90
C LEU A 100 -39.13 10.41 94.38
N ASP A 101 -38.57 9.56 95.23
CA ASP A 101 -37.57 8.56 94.81
C ASP A 101 -38.17 7.58 93.79
N GLN A 102 -39.42 7.15 94.01
CA GLN A 102 -40.13 6.28 93.08
C GLN A 102 -40.41 6.98 91.74
N GLU A 103 -40.83 8.25 91.76
CA GLU A 103 -41.02 9.07 90.57
C GLU A 103 -39.69 9.30 89.81
N VAL A 104 -38.61 9.65 90.52
CA VAL A 104 -37.28 9.88 89.94
C VAL A 104 -36.71 8.59 89.34
N SER A 105 -36.88 7.45 90.01
CA SER A 105 -36.48 6.14 89.50
C SER A 105 -37.28 5.77 88.24
N GLN A 106 -38.60 5.98 88.24
CA GLN A 106 -39.45 5.72 87.09
C GLN A 106 -39.11 6.62 85.90
N VAL A 107 -38.88 7.92 86.14
CA VAL A 107 -38.43 8.87 85.11
C VAL A 107 -37.03 8.50 84.62
N GLY A 108 -36.12 8.11 85.51
CA GLY A 108 -34.76 7.68 85.18
C GLY A 108 -34.73 6.43 84.29
N HIS A 109 -35.52 5.41 84.64
CA HIS A 109 -35.67 4.21 83.82
C HIS A 109 -36.35 4.52 82.46
N GLY A 110 -37.39 5.35 82.46
CA GLY A 110 -38.03 5.81 81.24
C GLY A 110 -37.08 6.56 80.31
N LEU A 111 -36.23 7.44 80.87
CA LEU A 111 -35.23 8.20 80.14
C LEU A 111 -34.11 7.30 79.61
N ALA A 112 -33.63 6.33 80.40
CA ALA A 112 -32.62 5.37 79.97
C ALA A 112 -33.13 4.50 78.81
N SER A 113 -34.39 4.05 78.89
CA SER A 113 -35.04 3.31 77.81
C SER A 113 -35.14 4.15 76.53
N LYS A 114 -35.62 5.41 76.64
CA LYS A 114 -35.68 6.34 75.50
C LYS A 114 -34.29 6.63 74.91
N LYS A 115 -33.25 6.80 75.73
CA LYS A 115 -31.86 7.00 75.28
C LYS A 115 -31.32 5.78 74.55
N LYS A 116 -31.62 4.57 75.03
CA LYS A 116 -31.24 3.31 74.36
C LYS A 116 -31.95 3.15 73.01
N ALA A 117 -33.24 3.49 72.95
CA ALA A 117 -33.99 3.54 71.69
C ALA A 117 -33.41 4.59 70.72
N LEU A 118 -33.05 5.78 71.21
CA LEU A 118 -32.40 6.83 70.41
C LEU A 118 -31.03 6.40 69.88
N LEU A 119 -30.20 5.74 70.69
CA LEU A 119 -28.91 5.20 70.25
C LEU A 119 -29.09 4.12 69.17
N LYS A 120 -30.07 3.22 69.35
CA LYS A 120 -30.40 2.21 68.33
C LYS A 120 -30.85 2.90 67.04
N SER A 121 -31.72 3.90 67.13
CA SER A 121 -32.18 4.69 65.99
C SER A 121 -31.03 5.44 65.30
N LYS A 122 -30.12 6.07 66.05
CA LYS A 122 -28.91 6.72 65.50
C LYS A 122 -27.98 5.72 64.81
N ARG A 123 -27.82 4.52 65.36
CA ARG A 123 -27.03 3.45 64.71
C ARG A 123 -27.70 3.00 63.41
N THR A 124 -29.02 2.82 63.42
CA THR A 124 -29.76 2.50 62.20
C THR A 124 -29.65 3.63 61.18
N ALA A 125 -29.74 4.89 61.59
CA ALA A 125 -29.55 6.05 60.71
C ALA A 125 -28.13 6.10 60.11
N GLY A 126 -27.08 5.88 60.91
CA GLY A 126 -25.71 5.81 60.40
C GLY A 126 -25.50 4.67 59.40
N ASN A 127 -26.07 3.49 59.68
CA ASN A 127 -26.06 2.37 58.71
C ASN A 127 -26.84 2.71 57.42
N LEU A 128 -27.94 3.47 57.52
CA LEU A 128 -28.70 3.93 56.36
C LEU A 128 -27.90 4.95 55.55
N ASP A 129 -27.20 5.89 56.18
CA ASP A 129 -26.35 6.86 55.51
C ASP A 129 -25.19 6.19 54.77
N GLU A 130 -24.56 5.17 55.37
CA GLU A 130 -23.54 4.34 54.73
C GLU A 130 -24.10 3.55 53.53
N ALA A 131 -25.30 2.97 53.68
CA ALA A 131 -26.00 2.31 52.58
C ALA A 131 -26.36 3.28 51.44
N ILE A 132 -26.78 4.51 51.76
CA ILE A 132 -27.05 5.55 50.77
C ILE A 132 -25.74 5.94 50.06
N GLY A 133 -24.64 6.13 50.79
CA GLY A 133 -23.34 6.47 50.20
C GLY A 133 -22.81 5.40 49.25
N THR A 134 -22.95 4.13 49.62
CA THR A 134 -22.58 2.99 48.76
C THR A 134 -23.48 2.89 47.52
N LEU A 135 -24.80 3.03 47.66
CA LEU A 135 -25.74 3.05 46.52
C LEU A 135 -25.46 4.20 45.54
N GLN A 136 -25.19 5.41 46.05
CA GLN A 136 -24.82 6.55 45.21
C GLN A 136 -23.50 6.34 44.45
N SER A 137 -22.56 5.60 45.04
CA SER A 137 -21.31 5.24 44.38
C SER A 137 -21.54 4.20 43.27
N CYS A 138 -22.39 3.20 43.51
CA CYS A 138 -22.80 2.23 42.50
C CYS A 138 -23.54 2.89 41.32
N LEU A 139 -24.43 3.86 41.59
CA LEU A 139 -25.13 4.63 40.55
C LEU A 139 -24.15 5.41 39.66
N ARG A 140 -23.15 6.08 40.25
CA ARG A 140 -22.12 6.79 39.47
C ARG A 140 -21.36 5.86 38.53
N VAL A 141 -21.02 4.65 38.98
CA VAL A 141 -20.36 3.66 38.12
C VAL A 141 -21.30 3.18 37.02
N LEU A 142 -22.59 2.96 37.33
CA LEU A 142 -23.58 2.56 36.33
C LEU A 142 -23.78 3.65 35.25
N ASP A 143 -23.87 4.92 35.66
CA ASP A 143 -23.97 6.05 34.74
C ASP A 143 -22.74 6.13 33.81
N MET A 144 -21.54 5.88 34.35
CA MET A 144 -20.32 5.85 33.54
C MET A 144 -20.30 4.67 32.57
N VAL A 145 -20.78 3.48 32.97
CA VAL A 145 -20.92 2.32 32.07
C VAL A 145 -21.96 2.59 30.97
N ASN A 146 -23.06 3.26 31.31
CA ASN A 146 -24.07 3.64 30.33
C ASN A 146 -23.49 4.66 29.32
N LYS A 147 -22.77 5.67 29.81
CA LYS A 147 -22.04 6.64 28.97
C LYS A 147 -21.01 5.97 28.06
N VAL A 148 -20.26 4.98 28.57
CA VAL A 148 -19.38 4.13 27.78
C VAL A 148 -20.14 3.43 26.65
N GLY A 149 -21.34 2.90 26.92
CA GLY A 149 -22.23 2.35 25.89
C GLY A 149 -22.65 3.37 24.84
N GLU A 150 -23.00 4.60 25.25
CA GLU A 150 -23.33 5.68 24.32
C GLU A 150 -22.14 6.10 23.46
N MET A 151 -20.95 6.20 24.04
CA MET A 151 -19.73 6.56 23.29
C MET A 151 -19.32 5.49 22.28
N ILE A 152 -19.59 4.20 22.55
CA ILE A 152 -19.40 3.12 21.58
C ILE A 152 -20.33 3.35 20.37
N ARG A 153 -21.58 3.72 20.62
CA ARG A 153 -22.57 4.03 19.57
C ARG A 153 -22.18 5.29 18.77
N ASP A 154 -21.57 6.27 19.43
CA ASP A 154 -21.05 7.50 18.81
C ASP A 154 -19.67 7.32 18.12
N ARG A 155 -19.15 6.09 18.04
CA ARG A 155 -17.85 5.73 17.44
C ARG A 155 -16.62 6.39 18.08
N LYS A 156 -16.70 6.77 19.37
CA LYS A 156 -15.59 7.38 20.12
C LYS A 156 -14.80 6.35 20.93
N TYR A 157 -14.33 5.29 20.26
CA TYR A 157 -13.78 4.10 20.92
C TYR A 157 -12.56 4.36 21.83
N TRP A 158 -11.70 5.32 21.47
CA TRP A 158 -10.55 5.67 22.30
C TRP A 158 -10.97 6.27 23.64
N SER A 159 -11.84 7.28 23.60
CA SER A 159 -12.39 7.91 24.80
C SER A 159 -13.09 6.87 25.68
N THR A 160 -13.75 5.88 25.08
CA THR A 160 -14.34 4.75 25.80
C THR A 160 -13.30 3.91 26.56
N LEU A 161 -12.16 3.58 25.94
CA LEU A 161 -11.11 2.80 26.60
C LEU A 161 -10.45 3.56 27.75
N GLU A 162 -10.25 4.87 27.58
CA GLU A 162 -9.71 5.74 28.62
C GLU A 162 -10.70 5.89 29.78
N GLU A 163 -11.99 6.07 29.48
CA GLU A 163 -13.03 6.20 30.49
C GLU A 163 -13.21 4.88 31.28
N ILE A 164 -13.12 3.72 30.61
CA ILE A 164 -13.08 2.38 31.25
C ILE A 164 -11.86 2.24 32.18
N ARG A 165 -10.69 2.74 31.78
CA ARG A 165 -9.47 2.71 32.63
C ARG A 165 -9.58 3.67 33.82
N SER A 166 -10.31 4.76 33.67
CA SER A 166 -10.51 5.79 34.71
C SER A 166 -11.59 5.44 35.75
N LEU A 167 -12.29 4.31 35.59
CA LEU A 167 -13.36 3.90 36.51
C LEU A 167 -12.84 3.76 37.96
N PRO A 168 -13.49 4.40 38.94
CA PRO A 168 -13.03 4.42 40.34
C PRO A 168 -13.39 3.11 41.06
N PHE A 169 -12.79 2.00 40.62
CA PHE A 169 -13.00 0.67 41.21
C PHE A 169 -12.60 0.60 42.71
N SER A 170 -11.74 1.51 43.16
CA SER A 170 -11.26 1.58 44.55
C SER A 170 -12.35 1.91 45.58
N SER A 171 -13.43 2.57 45.16
CA SER A 171 -14.49 3.03 46.08
C SER A 171 -15.53 1.96 46.42
N ILE A 172 -15.58 0.85 45.67
CA ILE A 172 -16.69 -0.13 45.68
C ILE A 172 -16.16 -1.58 45.87
N SER A 173 -14.91 -1.71 46.32
CA SER A 173 -14.08 -2.92 46.33
C SER A 173 -14.62 -4.16 47.05
N GLN A 174 -15.77 -4.08 47.73
CA GLN A 174 -16.37 -5.18 48.49
C GLN A 174 -17.82 -5.52 48.09
N THR A 175 -18.33 -4.99 46.97
CA THR A 175 -19.71 -5.28 46.54
C THR A 175 -19.76 -6.35 45.44
N PRO A 176 -20.75 -7.27 45.47
CA PRO A 176 -20.97 -8.23 44.38
C PRO A 176 -21.33 -7.58 43.03
N PHE A 177 -21.73 -6.30 43.06
CA PHE A 177 -21.94 -5.48 41.87
C PHE A 177 -20.63 -5.22 41.11
N LEU A 178 -19.52 -4.99 41.82
CA LEU A 178 -18.22 -4.81 41.20
C LEU A 178 -17.76 -6.08 40.47
N ASP A 179 -17.98 -7.25 41.07
CA ASP A 179 -17.64 -8.54 40.44
C ASP A 179 -18.42 -8.75 39.14
N HIS A 180 -19.71 -8.37 39.12
CA HIS A 180 -20.51 -8.43 37.90
C HIS A 180 -20.00 -7.48 36.81
N ILE A 181 -19.62 -6.25 37.16
CA ILE A 181 -19.03 -5.31 36.20
C ILE A 181 -17.69 -5.82 35.66
N LEU A 182 -16.81 -6.30 36.53
CA LEU A 182 -15.52 -6.86 36.13
C LEU A 182 -15.69 -8.09 35.21
N ALA A 183 -16.70 -8.92 35.45
CA ALA A 183 -17.05 -10.03 34.56
C ALA A 183 -17.60 -9.56 33.19
N SER A 184 -18.29 -8.41 33.14
CA SER A 184 -18.84 -7.84 31.90
C SER A 184 -17.81 -7.08 31.05
N LEU A 185 -16.71 -6.63 31.66
CA LEU A 185 -15.70 -5.77 31.04
C LEU A 185 -14.95 -6.43 29.86
N PRO A 186 -14.58 -7.73 29.91
CA PRO A 186 -14.08 -8.45 28.74
C PRO A 186 -15.06 -8.46 27.56
N SER A 187 -16.37 -8.59 27.82
CA SER A 187 -17.40 -8.55 26.78
C SER A 187 -17.47 -7.17 26.10
N LEU A 188 -17.42 -6.08 26.89
CA LEU A 188 -17.36 -4.72 26.36
C LEU A 188 -16.09 -4.49 25.51
N ARG A 189 -14.93 -4.97 25.95
CA ARG A 189 -13.70 -4.91 25.15
C ARG A 189 -13.82 -5.68 23.84
N ALA A 190 -14.45 -6.86 23.87
CA ALA A 190 -14.72 -7.65 22.66
C ALA A 190 -15.69 -6.94 21.70
N GLN A 191 -16.72 -6.25 22.22
CA GLN A 191 -17.63 -5.44 21.41
C GLN A 191 -16.90 -4.27 20.74
N ILE A 192 -16.04 -3.56 21.48
CA ILE A 192 -15.22 -2.47 20.91
C ILE A 192 -14.30 -3.03 19.82
N LYS A 193 -13.60 -4.14 20.09
CA LYS A 193 -12.76 -4.83 19.09
C LYS A 193 -13.57 -5.15 17.84
N GLY A 194 -14.73 -5.80 17.98
CA GLY A 194 -15.60 -6.18 16.87
C GLY A 194 -16.13 -4.98 16.06
N ALA A 195 -16.54 -3.90 16.72
CA ALA A 195 -17.01 -2.68 16.04
C ALA A 195 -15.90 -2.03 15.21
N VAL A 196 -14.70 -1.93 15.78
CA VAL A 196 -13.51 -1.36 15.14
C VAL A 196 -13.05 -2.23 13.97
N THR A 197 -13.05 -3.55 14.11
CA THR A 197 -12.78 -4.48 13.02
C THR A 197 -13.83 -4.35 11.90
N SER A 198 -15.12 -4.19 12.24
CA SER A 198 -16.17 -3.97 11.24
C SER A 198 -15.98 -2.67 10.46
N GLU A 199 -15.61 -1.59 11.13
CA GLU A 199 -15.34 -0.29 10.49
C GLU A 199 -14.08 -0.37 9.60
N HIS A 200 -13.05 -1.07 10.05
CA HIS A 200 -11.88 -1.37 9.24
C HIS A 200 -12.21 -2.19 7.99
N ASN A 201 -13.05 -3.22 8.12
CA ASN A 201 -13.48 -4.03 6.98
C ASN A 201 -14.31 -3.22 5.98
N SER A 202 -15.16 -2.31 6.47
CA SER A 202 -15.87 -1.37 5.60
C SER A 202 -14.90 -0.45 4.87
N TRP A 203 -13.84 0.03 5.55
CA TRP A 203 -12.80 0.83 4.93
C TRP A 203 -12.02 0.05 3.86
N LEU A 204 -11.69 -1.22 4.09
CA LEU A 204 -11.05 -2.08 3.09
C LEU A 204 -11.89 -2.22 1.82
N LEU A 205 -13.22 -2.24 1.92
CA LEU A 205 -14.13 -2.24 0.78
C LEU A 205 -14.10 -0.91 0.03
N THR A 206 -14.19 0.22 0.74
CA THR A 206 -14.11 1.56 0.12
C THR A 206 -12.76 1.76 -0.59
N VAL A 207 -11.66 1.34 0.04
CA VAL A 207 -10.33 1.35 -0.57
C VAL A 207 -10.31 0.54 -1.86
N ARG A 208 -10.91 -0.65 -1.87
CA ARG A 208 -10.98 -1.49 -3.07
C ARG A 208 -11.70 -0.80 -4.24
N GLU A 209 -12.79 -0.09 -3.97
CA GLU A 209 -13.56 0.63 -5.00
C GLU A 209 -12.78 1.81 -5.60
N VAL A 210 -12.03 2.52 -4.76
CA VAL A 210 -11.26 3.71 -5.14
C VAL A 210 -9.89 3.37 -5.74
N THR A 211 -9.38 2.15 -5.49
CA THR A 211 -8.06 1.68 -5.92
C THR A 211 -7.80 1.87 -7.42
N GLY A 212 -8.76 1.51 -8.29
CA GLY A 212 -8.60 1.69 -9.74
C GLY A 212 -8.48 3.15 -10.17
N GLN A 213 -9.23 4.04 -9.53
CA GLN A 213 -9.19 5.48 -9.82
C GLN A 213 -7.88 6.12 -9.35
N VAL A 214 -7.37 5.71 -8.18
CA VAL A 214 -6.05 6.14 -7.68
C VAL A 214 -4.95 5.76 -8.67
N GLY A 215 -4.98 4.53 -9.19
CA GLY A 215 -4.02 4.10 -10.20
C GLY A 215 -4.15 4.85 -11.54
N GLN A 216 -5.38 5.18 -11.95
CA GLN A 216 -5.60 6.02 -13.12
C GLN A 216 -4.98 7.42 -12.94
N LEU A 217 -5.18 8.06 -11.78
CA LEU A 217 -4.59 9.37 -11.50
C LEU A 217 -3.06 9.30 -11.44
N ALA A 218 -2.49 8.23 -10.87
CA ALA A 218 -1.06 7.99 -10.86
C ALA A 218 -0.50 7.87 -12.29
N LEU A 219 -1.17 7.15 -13.18
CA LEU A 219 -0.77 7.06 -14.59
C LEU A 219 -0.83 8.40 -15.32
N VAL A 220 -1.89 9.20 -15.09
CA VAL A 220 -2.00 10.55 -15.68
C VAL A 220 -0.86 11.45 -15.20
N ALA A 221 -0.50 11.37 -13.91
CA ALA A 221 0.63 12.11 -13.36
C ALA A 221 1.96 11.72 -14.02
N VAL A 222 2.19 10.41 -14.25
CA VAL A 222 3.35 9.89 -14.98
C VAL A 222 3.37 10.34 -16.43
N GLU A 223 2.22 10.36 -17.11
CA GLU A 223 2.11 10.81 -18.49
C GLU A 223 2.44 12.30 -18.62
N GLU A 224 1.92 13.15 -17.73
CA GLU A 224 2.26 14.56 -17.68
C GLU A 224 3.75 14.79 -17.39
N ARG A 225 4.30 14.05 -16.42
CA ARG A 225 5.74 14.06 -16.11
C ARG A 225 6.57 13.70 -17.35
N SER A 226 6.16 12.66 -18.06
CA SER A 226 6.80 12.20 -19.31
C SER A 226 6.72 13.23 -20.43
N ARG A 227 5.57 13.89 -20.58
CA ARG A 227 5.37 14.96 -21.56
C ARG A 227 6.27 16.17 -21.27
N ARG A 228 6.30 16.63 -20.02
CA ARG A 228 7.17 17.74 -19.58
C ARG A 228 8.64 17.41 -19.82
N TRP A 229 9.05 16.20 -19.46
CA TRP A 229 10.43 15.75 -19.64
C TRP A 229 10.82 15.65 -21.13
N ARG A 230 9.94 15.13 -21.98
CA ARG A 230 10.17 15.07 -23.45
C ARG A 230 10.44 16.45 -24.03
N THR A 231 9.59 17.44 -23.73
CA THR A 231 9.77 18.82 -24.20
C THR A 231 11.07 19.45 -23.68
N ARG A 232 11.47 19.14 -22.44
CA ARG A 232 12.74 19.62 -21.89
C ARG A 232 13.94 19.01 -22.61
N ARG A 233 13.91 17.70 -22.85
CA ARG A 233 14.98 17.00 -23.57
C ARG A 233 15.22 17.58 -24.95
N GLU A 234 14.15 17.85 -25.68
CA GLU A 234 14.21 18.44 -27.02
C GLU A 234 14.82 19.85 -26.98
N ARG A 235 14.49 20.65 -25.96
CA ARG A 235 15.06 22.00 -25.76
C ARG A 235 16.53 21.98 -25.36
N GLU A 236 16.92 21.06 -24.48
CA GLU A 236 18.27 20.99 -23.91
C GLU A 236 19.23 20.08 -24.70
N GLY A 237 18.77 19.45 -25.78
CA GLY A 237 19.57 18.51 -26.58
C GLY A 237 20.02 17.28 -25.78
N LEU A 238 19.27 16.91 -24.73
CA LEU A 238 19.62 15.80 -23.87
C LEU A 238 19.45 14.48 -24.60
N SER A 239 20.37 13.56 -24.34
CA SER A 239 20.36 12.23 -24.93
C SER A 239 19.06 11.48 -24.66
N TYR A 240 18.59 10.71 -25.65
CA TYR A 240 17.38 9.88 -25.56
C TYR A 240 17.42 8.84 -24.41
N THR A 241 18.60 8.49 -23.90
CA THR A 241 18.77 7.63 -22.71
C THR A 241 18.42 8.30 -21.39
N ASN A 242 18.37 9.63 -21.34
CA ASN A 242 17.91 10.36 -20.17
C ASN A 242 16.39 10.26 -20.12
N ARG A 243 15.79 9.11 -19.81
CA ARG A 243 14.33 8.96 -19.73
C ARG A 243 13.80 9.46 -18.38
N VAL A 244 12.47 9.50 -18.21
CA VAL A 244 11.83 9.73 -16.92
C VAL A 244 12.30 8.66 -15.93
N GLY A 245 12.60 9.02 -14.68
CA GLY A 245 13.15 8.09 -13.69
C GLY A 245 14.68 7.89 -13.77
N CYS A 246 15.37 8.47 -14.76
CA CYS A 246 16.83 8.46 -14.75
C CYS A 246 17.40 9.38 -13.66
N ALA A 247 18.62 9.11 -13.19
CA ALA A 247 19.28 9.93 -12.16
C ALA A 247 19.34 11.42 -12.52
N VAL A 248 19.46 11.75 -13.81
CA VAL A 248 19.46 13.15 -14.30
C VAL A 248 18.09 13.79 -14.09
N GLU A 249 17.00 13.06 -14.37
CA GLU A 249 15.64 13.54 -14.16
C GLU A 249 15.33 13.66 -12.67
N LEU A 250 15.68 12.67 -11.85
CA LEU A 250 15.43 12.70 -10.40
C LEU A 250 16.08 13.91 -9.68
N VAL A 251 17.26 14.34 -10.15
CA VAL A 251 17.97 15.51 -9.59
C VAL A 251 17.41 16.83 -10.12
N THR A 252 16.91 16.85 -11.35
CA THR A 252 16.42 18.08 -12.01
C THR A 252 14.91 18.27 -11.90
N ASN A 253 14.17 17.25 -11.46
CA ASN A 253 12.73 17.30 -11.32
C ASN A 253 12.36 18.13 -10.08
N GLU A 254 11.74 19.29 -10.32
CA GLU A 254 11.02 20.02 -9.28
C GLU A 254 9.86 19.13 -8.84
N LYS A 255 9.88 18.66 -7.58
CA LYS A 255 8.78 17.85 -7.02
C LYS A 255 7.49 18.66 -7.15
N VAL A 256 6.63 18.24 -8.08
CA VAL A 256 5.26 18.74 -8.12
C VAL A 256 4.52 18.08 -6.96
N GLU A 257 4.09 18.88 -5.99
CA GLU A 257 3.25 18.44 -4.86
C GLU A 257 1.84 18.08 -5.35
N TYR A 258 1.71 17.03 -6.16
CA TYR A 258 0.42 16.44 -6.48
C TYR A 258 0.21 15.21 -5.62
N ASP A 259 -0.57 15.35 -4.55
CA ASP A 259 -0.96 14.21 -3.73
C ASP A 259 -2.05 13.40 -4.43
N ILE A 260 -1.68 12.23 -4.93
CA ILE A 260 -2.59 11.33 -5.65
C ILE A 260 -3.70 10.81 -4.73
N LEU A 261 -3.45 10.74 -3.41
CA LEU A 261 -4.40 10.20 -2.42
C LEU A 261 -5.32 11.27 -1.82
N ASN A 262 -5.00 12.55 -2.03
CA ASN A 262 -5.75 13.68 -1.50
C ASN A 262 -5.78 14.83 -2.52
N ASN A 263 -6.80 14.81 -3.38
CA ASN A 263 -7.04 15.81 -4.41
C ASN A 263 -8.53 16.09 -4.57
N ASP A 264 -8.89 17.04 -5.44
CA ASP A 264 -10.28 17.44 -5.70
C ASP A 264 -11.19 16.29 -6.19
N ARG A 265 -10.60 15.19 -6.70
CA ARG A 265 -11.34 14.05 -7.27
C ARG A 265 -11.49 12.90 -6.27
N ILE A 266 -10.47 12.66 -5.45
CA ILE A 266 -10.37 11.51 -4.56
C ILE A 266 -9.76 11.95 -3.22
N GLN A 267 -10.44 11.56 -2.15
CA GLN A 267 -9.94 11.70 -0.79
C GLN A 267 -10.05 10.35 -0.08
N VAL A 268 -8.91 9.68 0.11
CA VAL A 268 -8.87 8.41 0.84
C VAL A 268 -8.72 8.69 2.34
N ASP A 269 -9.76 8.41 3.13
CA ASP A 269 -9.69 8.59 4.59
C ASP A 269 -9.02 7.38 5.25
N PHE A 270 -7.83 7.57 5.82
CA PHE A 270 -7.08 6.54 6.55
C PHE A 270 -7.44 6.46 8.05
N LYS A 271 -8.33 7.33 8.56
CA LYS A 271 -8.72 7.33 9.98
C LYS A 271 -9.20 5.96 10.49
N PRO A 272 -10.04 5.18 9.78
CA PRO A 272 -10.49 3.88 10.25
C PRO A 272 -9.33 2.91 10.52
N LEU A 273 -8.31 2.91 9.65
CA LEU A 273 -7.12 2.10 9.84
C LEU A 273 -6.32 2.56 11.07
N TYR A 274 -6.05 3.86 11.19
CA TYR A 274 -5.28 4.39 12.32
C TYR A 274 -5.98 4.22 13.67
N GLN A 275 -7.30 4.37 13.70
CA GLN A 275 -8.12 4.07 14.88
C GLN A 275 -7.99 2.59 15.26
N SER A 276 -8.11 1.69 14.27
CA SER A 276 -7.93 0.25 14.50
C SER A 276 -6.55 -0.09 15.05
N ILE A 277 -5.48 0.46 14.46
CA ILE A 277 -4.12 0.27 14.96
C ILE A 277 -4.03 0.73 16.42
N HIS A 278 -4.49 1.95 16.71
CA HIS A 278 -4.37 2.53 18.04
C HIS A 278 -5.16 1.75 19.11
N ILE A 279 -6.37 1.31 18.78
CA ILE A 279 -7.23 0.54 19.68
C ILE A 279 -6.68 -0.86 19.91
N HIS A 280 -6.20 -1.54 18.86
CA HIS A 280 -5.57 -2.86 19.00
C HIS A 280 -4.25 -2.80 19.78
N THR A 281 -3.48 -1.72 19.65
CA THR A 281 -2.33 -1.47 20.55
C THR A 281 -2.78 -1.32 22.00
N ALA A 282 -3.87 -0.60 22.27
CA ALA A 282 -4.36 -0.41 23.64
C ALA A 282 -4.98 -1.67 24.27
N LEU A 283 -5.37 -2.64 23.43
CA LEU A 283 -5.90 -3.95 23.81
C LEU A 283 -4.83 -5.06 23.82
N ASP A 284 -3.55 -4.74 23.60
CA ASP A 284 -2.44 -5.70 23.48
C ASP A 284 -2.69 -6.80 22.43
N ALA A 285 -3.43 -6.47 21.36
CA ALA A 285 -3.81 -7.39 20.28
C ALA A 285 -3.33 -6.92 18.91
N LEU A 286 -2.25 -6.14 18.87
CA LEU A 286 -1.70 -5.57 17.63
C LEU A 286 -1.21 -6.66 16.67
N ASP A 287 -0.49 -7.67 17.17
CA ASP A 287 0.09 -8.74 16.34
C ASP A 287 -0.98 -9.63 15.68
N GLU A 288 -2.14 -9.76 16.31
CA GLU A 288 -3.29 -10.43 15.71
C GLU A 288 -3.85 -9.59 14.55
N PHE A 289 -4.05 -8.28 14.78
CA PHE A 289 -4.57 -7.37 13.77
C PHE A 289 -3.63 -7.20 12.57
N GLN A 290 -2.32 -7.18 12.81
CA GLN A 290 -1.30 -7.18 11.75
C GLN A 290 -1.45 -8.40 10.84
N ARG A 291 -1.55 -9.60 11.42
CA ARG A 291 -1.71 -10.84 10.65
C ARG A 291 -3.00 -10.85 9.84
N THR A 292 -4.12 -10.41 10.42
CA THR A 292 -5.39 -10.31 9.67
C THR A 292 -5.31 -9.30 8.54
N TYR A 293 -4.72 -8.11 8.79
CA TYR A 293 -4.54 -7.10 7.77
C TYR A 293 -3.66 -7.60 6.61
N GLN A 294 -2.53 -8.24 6.91
CA GLN A 294 -1.64 -8.81 5.91
C GLN A 294 -2.36 -9.87 5.07
N ALA A 295 -3.10 -10.77 5.70
CA ALA A 295 -3.89 -11.80 5.02
C ALA A 295 -4.97 -11.20 4.11
N ASP A 296 -5.71 -10.20 4.59
CA ASP A 296 -6.77 -9.53 3.82
C ASP A 296 -6.19 -8.79 2.61
N ARG A 297 -5.07 -8.09 2.76
CA ARG A 297 -4.40 -7.39 1.65
C ARG A 297 -3.80 -8.36 0.65
N ALA A 298 -3.23 -9.48 1.09
CA ALA A 298 -2.77 -10.55 0.19
C ALA A 298 -3.93 -11.22 -0.57
N ALA A 299 -5.08 -11.42 0.08
CA ALA A 299 -6.28 -11.93 -0.58
C ALA A 299 -6.80 -10.92 -1.62
N GLN A 300 -6.82 -9.63 -1.30
CA GLN A 300 -7.25 -8.58 -2.23
C GLN A 300 -6.34 -8.47 -3.46
N SER A 301 -5.02 -8.53 -3.30
CA SER A 301 -4.10 -8.52 -4.45
C SER A 301 -4.29 -9.73 -5.35
N SER A 302 -4.56 -10.90 -4.75
CA SER A 302 -4.90 -12.13 -5.46
C SER A 302 -6.21 -12.02 -6.25
N LEU A 303 -7.21 -11.35 -5.68
CA LEU A 303 -8.49 -11.09 -6.34
C LEU A 303 -8.36 -10.13 -7.53
N ILE A 304 -7.48 -9.14 -7.47
CA ILE A 304 -7.20 -8.22 -8.59
C ILE A 304 -6.65 -9.00 -9.80
N LEU A 305 -5.70 -9.91 -9.56
CA LEU A 305 -5.09 -10.72 -10.62
C LEU A 305 -6.04 -11.78 -11.21
N THR A 306 -6.86 -12.41 -10.38
CA THR A 306 -7.82 -13.44 -10.82
C THR A 306 -9.09 -12.86 -11.46
N GLY A 307 -9.49 -11.66 -11.08
CA GLY A 307 -10.70 -11.00 -11.58
C GLY A 307 -10.56 -10.39 -12.98
N ASN A 308 -9.34 -10.18 -13.47
CA ASN A 308 -9.08 -9.56 -14.78
C ASN A 308 -8.25 -10.52 -15.65
N PRO A 309 -8.82 -11.14 -16.70
CA PRO A 309 -8.03 -11.94 -17.61
C PRO A 309 -7.02 -11.04 -18.32
N ALA A 310 -5.77 -11.50 -18.48
CA ALA A 310 -4.69 -10.78 -19.16
C ALA A 310 -4.90 -10.73 -20.69
N THR A 311 -6.00 -10.12 -21.12
CA THR A 311 -6.26 -9.76 -22.50
C THR A 311 -5.79 -8.34 -22.75
N ALA A 312 -5.49 -8.01 -24.02
CA ALA A 312 -5.02 -6.67 -24.38
C ALA A 312 -5.99 -5.54 -23.94
N ALA A 313 -7.30 -5.79 -23.97
CA ALA A 313 -8.32 -4.84 -23.53
C ALA A 313 -8.36 -4.61 -22.01
N ASN A 314 -8.02 -5.63 -21.22
CA ASN A 314 -8.11 -5.58 -19.76
C ASN A 314 -6.76 -5.28 -19.06
N LEU A 315 -5.68 -5.19 -19.84
CA LEU A 315 -4.35 -4.90 -19.32
C LEU A 315 -4.30 -3.55 -18.58
N LEU A 316 -4.80 -2.48 -19.20
CA LEU A 316 -4.76 -1.15 -18.60
C LEU A 316 -5.57 -1.08 -17.28
N PRO A 317 -6.84 -1.53 -17.21
CA PRO A 317 -7.59 -1.60 -15.95
C PRO A 317 -6.91 -2.44 -14.86
N LEU A 318 -6.29 -3.56 -15.23
CA LEU A 318 -5.55 -4.41 -14.29
C LEU A 318 -4.35 -3.65 -13.71
N LEU A 319 -3.53 -3.04 -14.56
CA LEU A 319 -2.36 -2.27 -14.14
C LEU A 319 -2.76 -1.06 -13.28
N GLN A 320 -3.86 -0.37 -13.60
CA GLN A 320 -4.41 0.70 -12.77
C GLN A 320 -4.79 0.21 -11.37
N GLN A 321 -5.49 -0.92 -11.26
CA GLN A 321 -5.83 -1.48 -9.95
C GLN A 321 -4.58 -1.85 -9.13
N LEU A 322 -3.56 -2.42 -9.77
CA LEU A 322 -2.32 -2.76 -9.09
C LEU A 322 -1.53 -1.53 -8.64
N ILE A 323 -1.41 -0.49 -9.49
CA ILE A 323 -0.76 0.76 -9.11
C ILE A 323 -1.45 1.38 -7.91
N GLY A 324 -2.77 1.55 -7.96
CA GLY A 324 -3.51 2.12 -6.84
C GLY A 324 -3.35 1.30 -5.56
N PHE A 325 -3.30 -0.03 -5.66
CA PHE A 325 -3.16 -0.91 -4.51
C PHE A 325 -1.80 -0.67 -3.82
N PHE A 326 -0.71 -0.63 -4.59
CA PHE A 326 0.63 -0.43 -4.04
C PHE A 326 0.92 1.02 -3.66
N VAL A 327 0.30 2.02 -4.29
CA VAL A 327 0.35 3.42 -3.83
C VAL A 327 -0.24 3.54 -2.41
N ILE A 328 -1.38 2.87 -2.16
CA ILE A 328 -2.01 2.83 -0.84
C ILE A 328 -1.14 2.08 0.16
N GLU A 329 -0.56 0.93 -0.22
CA GLU A 329 0.37 0.19 0.65
C GLU A 329 1.62 1.01 1.01
N SER A 330 2.21 1.73 0.05
CA SER A 330 3.35 2.63 0.29
C SER A 330 2.99 3.75 1.28
N HIS A 331 1.78 4.31 1.17
CA HIS A 331 1.28 5.29 2.14
C HIS A 331 1.10 4.69 3.53
N VAL A 332 0.50 3.49 3.64
CA VAL A 332 0.34 2.79 4.92
C VAL A 332 1.71 2.48 5.54
N LEU A 333 2.66 1.97 4.76
CA LEU A 333 4.01 1.68 5.21
C LEU A 333 4.71 2.94 5.77
N ARG A 334 4.70 4.03 5.01
CA ARG A 334 5.33 5.30 5.42
C ARG A 334 4.71 5.90 6.69
N THR A 335 3.39 5.79 6.86
CA THR A 335 2.67 6.37 8.00
C THR A 335 2.66 5.49 9.25
N THR A 336 2.83 4.18 9.10
CA THR A 336 2.67 3.21 10.21
C THR A 336 3.96 2.48 10.61
N SER A 337 5.03 2.56 9.80
CA SER A 337 6.35 1.96 10.08
C SER A 337 6.93 2.39 11.43
N GLY A 338 6.79 3.65 11.81
CA GLY A 338 7.26 4.16 13.12
C GLY A 338 6.54 3.54 14.33
N ARG A 339 5.38 2.90 14.14
CA ARG A 339 4.64 2.16 15.18
C ARG A 339 4.80 0.65 15.06
N GLY A 340 5.63 0.18 14.12
CA GLY A 340 5.87 -1.25 13.89
C GLY A 340 4.66 -2.02 13.35
N PHE A 341 3.66 -1.36 12.77
CA PHE A 341 2.46 -2.05 12.24
C PHE A 341 2.68 -2.73 10.88
N ARG A 342 3.42 -2.06 9.98
CA ARG A 342 3.73 -2.56 8.64
C ARG A 342 5.22 -2.41 8.42
N THR A 343 5.89 -3.48 7.99
CA THR A 343 7.32 -3.46 7.69
C THR A 343 7.58 -3.40 6.19
N GLN A 344 8.77 -2.93 5.79
CA GLN A 344 9.19 -2.95 4.39
C GLN A 344 9.21 -4.37 3.84
N HIS A 345 9.71 -5.33 4.65
CA HIS A 345 9.79 -6.73 4.27
C HIS A 345 8.43 -7.33 3.90
N ASP A 346 7.38 -7.08 4.69
CA ASP A 346 6.04 -7.61 4.40
C ASP A 346 5.42 -7.02 3.13
N VAL A 347 5.84 -5.81 2.74
CA VAL A 347 5.38 -5.13 1.52
C VAL A 347 6.16 -5.66 0.31
N ASP A 348 7.46 -5.88 0.47
CA ASP A 348 8.33 -6.45 -0.57
C ASP A 348 7.92 -7.90 -0.89
N GLU A 349 7.64 -8.74 0.12
CA GLU A 349 7.16 -10.12 -0.10
C GLU A 349 5.81 -10.14 -0.84
N LEU A 350 4.90 -9.22 -0.48
CA LEU A 350 3.62 -9.06 -1.18
C LEU A 350 3.83 -8.59 -2.63
N TRP A 351 4.77 -7.67 -2.85
CA TRP A 351 5.12 -7.17 -4.18
C TRP A 351 5.69 -8.29 -5.05
N ASP A 352 6.68 -9.03 -4.56
CA ASP A 352 7.32 -10.12 -5.29
C ASP A 352 6.30 -11.20 -5.70
N GLY A 353 5.44 -11.62 -4.77
CA GLY A 353 4.39 -12.61 -5.04
C GLY A 353 3.30 -12.11 -6.00
N VAL A 354 3.01 -10.81 -6.04
CA VAL A 354 2.10 -10.23 -7.05
C VAL A 354 2.79 -10.12 -8.41
N MET A 355 4.07 -9.73 -8.43
CA MET A 355 4.85 -9.57 -9.64
C MET A 355 5.09 -10.89 -10.36
N GLU A 356 5.43 -11.96 -9.65
CA GLU A 356 5.58 -13.29 -10.22
C GLU A 356 4.29 -13.75 -10.92
N ARG A 357 3.16 -13.59 -10.24
CA ARG A 357 1.84 -13.95 -10.78
C ARG A 357 1.41 -13.04 -11.93
N LEU A 358 1.69 -11.74 -11.87
CA LEU A 358 1.43 -10.81 -12.95
C LEU A 358 2.20 -11.21 -14.20
N VAL A 359 3.51 -11.49 -14.08
CA VAL A 359 4.35 -11.93 -15.19
C VAL A 359 3.82 -13.24 -15.81
N GLU A 360 3.40 -14.20 -14.99
CA GLU A 360 2.83 -15.45 -15.49
C GLU A 360 1.46 -15.26 -16.18
N THR A 361 0.61 -14.42 -15.61
CA THR A 361 -0.69 -14.09 -16.21
C THR A 361 -0.51 -13.36 -17.55
N LEU A 362 0.43 -12.42 -17.63
CA LEU A 362 0.75 -11.72 -18.88
C LEU A 362 1.38 -12.67 -19.89
N ARG A 363 2.28 -13.57 -19.47
CA ARG A 363 2.91 -14.57 -20.35
C ARG A 363 1.91 -15.52 -20.98
N SER A 364 0.93 -16.00 -20.21
CA SER A 364 -0.17 -16.81 -20.73
C SER A 364 -1.08 -16.01 -21.66
N GLY A 365 -1.40 -14.75 -21.34
CA GLY A 365 -2.17 -13.83 -22.19
C GLY A 365 -1.50 -13.55 -23.54
N MET A 366 -0.17 -13.44 -23.57
CA MET A 366 0.64 -13.32 -24.79
C MET A 366 0.67 -14.58 -25.65
N GLY A 367 0.16 -15.72 -25.17
CA GLY A 367 0.04 -16.95 -25.96
C GLY A 367 -0.99 -16.84 -27.08
N VAL A 368 -1.90 -15.86 -27.00
CA VAL A 368 -2.87 -15.52 -28.05
C VAL A 368 -2.18 -14.65 -29.11
N SER A 369 -2.53 -14.81 -30.38
CA SER A 369 -1.99 -14.00 -31.49
C SER A 369 -2.34 -12.52 -31.30
N LEU A 370 -1.40 -11.74 -30.75
CA LEU A 370 -1.49 -10.29 -30.62
C LEU A 370 -1.04 -9.63 -31.92
N THR A 371 -1.69 -8.52 -32.29
CA THR A 371 -1.26 -7.70 -33.43
C THR A 371 -0.14 -6.73 -33.02
N SER A 372 0.60 -6.23 -34.00
CA SER A 372 1.68 -5.23 -33.84
C SER A 372 1.26 -4.03 -32.97
N ASP A 373 0.11 -3.41 -33.25
CA ASP A 373 -0.43 -2.27 -32.49
C ASP A 373 -0.77 -2.61 -31.03
N GLN A 374 -1.30 -3.82 -30.77
CA GLN A 374 -1.64 -4.25 -29.41
C GLN A 374 -0.39 -4.49 -28.56
N LEU A 375 0.70 -4.97 -29.18
CA LEU A 375 2.00 -5.14 -28.50
C LEU A 375 2.61 -3.80 -28.11
N ILE A 376 2.57 -2.82 -29.01
CA ILE A 376 3.09 -1.46 -28.74
C ILE A 376 2.32 -0.84 -27.57
N LYS A 377 0.97 -0.83 -27.62
CA LYS A 377 0.14 -0.31 -26.53
C LYS A 377 0.38 -1.02 -25.20
N ALA A 378 0.52 -2.35 -25.22
CA ALA A 378 0.80 -3.12 -24.01
C ALA A 378 2.14 -2.71 -23.38
N VAL A 379 3.17 -2.50 -24.20
CA VAL A 379 4.48 -2.03 -23.75
C VAL A 379 4.42 -0.60 -23.22
N GLU A 380 3.69 0.30 -23.87
CA GLU A 380 3.46 1.65 -23.35
C GLU A 380 2.81 1.62 -21.96
N HIS A 381 1.78 0.80 -21.78
CA HIS A 381 1.12 0.62 -20.48
C HIS A 381 2.06 0.02 -19.41
N LEU A 382 2.89 -0.96 -19.78
CA LEU A 382 3.88 -1.55 -18.86
C LEU A 382 4.98 -0.55 -18.49
N THR A 383 5.49 0.23 -19.43
CA THR A 383 6.47 1.30 -19.18
C THR A 383 5.90 2.37 -18.25
N ALA A 384 4.63 2.77 -18.45
CA ALA A 384 3.96 3.71 -17.57
C ALA A 384 3.76 3.13 -16.15
N PHE A 385 3.40 1.84 -16.06
CA PHE A 385 3.31 1.11 -14.79
C PHE A 385 4.64 1.08 -14.04
N GLN A 386 5.75 0.78 -14.73
CA GLN A 386 7.09 0.79 -14.13
C GLN A 386 7.42 2.18 -13.57
N SER A 387 7.25 3.22 -14.39
CA SER A 387 7.55 4.60 -14.00
C SER A 387 6.72 5.08 -12.81
N ALA A 388 5.45 4.64 -12.71
CA ALA A 388 4.56 4.99 -11.60
C ALA A 388 5.04 4.42 -10.26
N LEU A 389 5.57 3.19 -10.25
CA LEU A 389 5.92 2.48 -9.02
C LEU A 389 7.38 2.66 -8.60
N GLU A 390 8.28 2.97 -9.54
CA GLU A 390 9.65 3.37 -9.25
C GLU A 390 9.70 4.64 -8.37
N GLU A 391 8.74 5.56 -8.51
CA GLU A 391 8.61 6.73 -7.64
C GLU A 391 8.38 6.38 -6.16
N TYR A 392 7.76 5.23 -5.90
CA TYR A 392 7.48 4.73 -4.55
C TYR A 392 8.55 3.74 -4.03
N GLY A 393 9.60 3.48 -4.82
CA GLY A 393 10.73 2.64 -4.43
C GLY A 393 10.54 1.13 -4.65
N TYR A 394 9.56 0.70 -5.46
CA TYR A 394 9.35 -0.71 -5.79
C TYR A 394 10.31 -1.20 -6.88
N ASP A 395 10.78 -2.45 -6.80
CA ASP A 395 11.61 -3.05 -7.84
C ASP A 395 10.77 -3.54 -9.04
N THR A 396 10.97 -2.90 -10.19
CA THR A 396 10.26 -3.20 -11.44
C THR A 396 11.03 -4.13 -12.38
N SER A 397 12.18 -4.65 -11.93
CA SER A 397 13.05 -5.52 -12.72
C SER A 397 12.36 -6.71 -13.42
N PRO A 398 11.36 -7.41 -12.81
CA PRO A 398 10.72 -8.56 -13.44
C PRO A 398 9.96 -8.22 -14.74
N ILE A 399 9.48 -6.98 -14.87
CA ILE A 399 8.74 -6.52 -16.06
C ILE A 399 9.68 -6.33 -17.25
N ASN A 400 10.95 -5.99 -17.02
CA ASN A 400 11.91 -5.81 -18.12
C ASN A 400 12.12 -7.10 -18.92
N GLY A 401 12.06 -8.26 -18.24
CA GLY A 401 12.09 -9.56 -18.91
C GLY A 401 10.86 -9.79 -19.80
N LEU A 402 9.68 -9.38 -19.34
CA LEU A 402 8.45 -9.46 -20.12
C LEU A 402 8.49 -8.52 -21.33
N THR A 403 8.96 -7.28 -21.16
CA THR A 403 9.10 -6.31 -22.25
C THR A 403 10.09 -6.79 -23.31
N SER A 404 11.15 -7.49 -22.90
CA SER A 404 12.10 -8.13 -23.82
C SER A 404 11.46 -9.27 -24.62
N LEU A 405 10.63 -10.12 -23.97
CA LEU A 405 9.88 -11.16 -24.65
C LEU A 405 8.83 -10.59 -25.62
N MET A 406 8.17 -9.48 -25.25
CA MET A 406 7.27 -8.74 -26.14
C MET A 406 8.00 -8.17 -27.35
N PHE A 407 9.22 -7.66 -27.17
CA PHE A 407 10.06 -7.19 -28.26
C PHE A 407 10.40 -8.32 -29.24
N GLU A 408 10.83 -9.48 -28.75
CA GLU A 408 11.12 -10.64 -29.60
C GLU A 408 9.90 -11.05 -30.43
N LYS A 409 8.71 -11.13 -29.81
CA LYS A 409 7.46 -11.42 -30.53
C LYS A 409 7.12 -10.34 -31.57
N TYR A 410 7.26 -9.07 -31.21
CA TYR A 410 7.03 -7.96 -32.12
C TYR A 410 7.95 -8.04 -33.34
N THR A 411 9.25 -8.27 -33.12
CA THR A 411 10.22 -8.44 -34.22
C THR A 411 9.86 -9.62 -35.12
N GLY A 412 9.43 -10.75 -34.56
CA GLY A 412 9.00 -11.90 -35.36
C GLY A 412 7.76 -11.63 -36.22
N ILE A 413 6.78 -10.86 -35.73
CA ILE A 413 5.61 -10.44 -36.51
C ILE A 413 6.03 -9.48 -37.62
N LEU A 414 6.84 -8.47 -37.28
CA LEU A 414 7.35 -7.48 -38.21
C LEU A 414 8.15 -8.16 -39.35
N ASP A 415 9.03 -9.10 -39.00
CA ASP A 415 9.80 -9.87 -39.97
C ASP A 415 8.91 -10.70 -40.89
N GLY A 416 7.82 -11.28 -40.36
CA GLY A 416 6.82 -12.00 -41.14
C GLY A 416 6.09 -11.10 -42.15
N ASP A 417 5.61 -9.95 -41.71
CA ASP A 417 4.88 -8.98 -42.53
C ASP A 417 5.76 -8.42 -43.65
N TYR A 418 6.99 -8.00 -43.31
CA TYR A 418 7.92 -7.45 -44.30
C TYR A 418 8.51 -8.52 -45.21
N LYS A 419 8.66 -9.77 -44.76
CA LYS A 419 9.00 -10.88 -45.65
C LYS A 419 7.99 -11.02 -46.78
N ALA A 420 6.68 -11.00 -46.47
CA ALA A 420 5.64 -11.09 -47.48
C ALA A 420 5.70 -9.89 -48.45
N GLN A 421 5.83 -8.68 -47.90
CA GLN A 421 5.92 -7.45 -48.68
C GLN A 421 7.16 -7.38 -49.59
N PHE A 422 8.33 -7.84 -49.13
CA PHE A 422 9.54 -7.89 -49.94
C PHE A 422 9.42 -8.90 -51.07
N VAL A 423 8.89 -10.10 -50.80
CA VAL A 423 8.67 -11.12 -51.83
C VAL A 423 7.67 -10.62 -52.89
N GLU A 424 6.58 -9.96 -52.46
CA GLU A 424 5.60 -9.35 -53.35
C GLU A 424 6.19 -8.20 -54.17
N ALA A 425 6.95 -7.30 -53.54
CA ALA A 425 7.59 -6.16 -54.22
C ALA A 425 8.54 -6.62 -55.32
N VAL A 426 9.32 -7.67 -55.07
CA VAL A 426 10.13 -8.28 -56.11
C VAL A 426 9.17 -8.90 -57.14
N ASN A 427 8.23 -9.77 -56.75
CA ASN A 427 7.39 -10.58 -57.65
C ASN A 427 6.48 -9.79 -58.59
N GLY A 428 5.96 -8.66 -58.12
CA GLY A 428 5.16 -7.73 -58.92
C GLY A 428 5.98 -6.78 -59.79
N ASP A 429 7.30 -6.94 -59.90
CA ASP A 429 8.13 -6.15 -60.81
C ASP A 429 8.10 -6.72 -62.23
N ASP A 430 7.65 -5.89 -63.17
CA ASP A 430 7.71 -6.17 -64.61
C ASP A 430 9.14 -6.06 -65.15
N ASN A 431 10.09 -5.57 -64.33
CA ASN A 431 11.50 -5.35 -64.67
C ASN A 431 11.67 -4.44 -65.89
N ILE A 432 10.89 -3.35 -65.91
CA ILE A 432 10.94 -2.30 -66.94
C ILE A 432 11.54 -1.03 -66.32
N PRO A 433 12.54 -0.37 -66.96
CA PRO A 433 13.04 0.92 -66.50
C PRO A 433 11.91 1.94 -66.34
N MET A 434 11.85 2.66 -65.22
CA MET A 434 10.88 3.75 -65.07
C MET A 434 11.34 4.96 -65.87
N ASP A 435 10.45 5.49 -66.72
CA ASP A 435 10.68 6.75 -67.42
C ASP A 435 10.24 7.92 -66.53
N VAL A 436 11.22 8.62 -65.94
CA VAL A 436 11.02 9.77 -65.04
C VAL A 436 11.32 11.10 -65.77
N SER A 437 11.61 11.04 -67.07
CA SER A 437 12.08 12.17 -67.88
C SER A 437 11.05 13.29 -68.01
N ASN A 438 9.76 12.94 -67.93
CA ASN A 438 8.63 13.85 -68.06
C ASN A 438 8.03 14.32 -66.71
N GLN A 439 8.68 14.02 -65.57
CA GLN A 439 8.14 14.33 -64.25
C GLN A 439 8.66 15.67 -63.71
N GLU A 440 7.79 16.42 -63.02
CA GLU A 440 8.12 17.67 -62.32
C GLU A 440 9.28 17.46 -61.32
N ASP A 441 10.10 18.49 -61.10
CA ASP A 441 11.30 18.39 -60.24
C ASP A 441 10.98 17.91 -58.81
N ALA A 442 9.76 18.18 -58.31
CA ALA A 442 9.27 17.66 -57.04
C ALA A 442 9.13 16.12 -57.00
N GLN A 443 8.74 15.49 -58.11
CA GLN A 443 8.62 14.03 -58.21
C GLN A 443 10.00 13.37 -58.33
N LYS A 444 10.96 14.05 -58.99
CA LYS A 444 12.36 13.62 -59.01
C LYS A 444 13.00 13.68 -57.63
N GLU A 445 12.70 14.73 -56.87
CA GLU A 445 13.15 14.86 -55.48
C GLU A 445 12.52 13.79 -54.58
N GLN A 446 11.21 13.53 -54.72
CA GLN A 446 10.53 12.46 -54.01
C GLN A 446 11.12 11.07 -54.33
N PHE A 447 11.51 10.82 -55.57
CA PHE A 447 12.21 9.59 -55.99
C PHE A 447 13.60 9.47 -55.32
N LEU A 448 14.39 10.54 -55.32
CA LEU A 448 15.69 10.58 -54.63
C LEU A 448 15.59 10.40 -53.12
N MET A 449 14.51 10.91 -52.52
CA MET A 449 14.22 10.75 -51.10
C MET A 449 13.75 9.33 -50.78
N GLY A 450 13.13 8.62 -51.74
CA GLY A 450 12.74 7.21 -51.63
C GLY A 450 13.91 6.23 -51.76
N CYS A 451 14.88 6.49 -52.63
CA CYS A 451 16.02 5.59 -52.88
C CYS A 451 17.25 5.88 -52.00
N PHE A 452 18.06 4.85 -51.75
CA PHE A 452 19.40 5.01 -51.20
C PHE A 452 20.38 5.24 -52.35
N VAL A 453 20.73 6.50 -52.61
CA VAL A 453 21.65 6.92 -53.67
C VAL A 453 22.88 7.56 -53.03
N THR A 454 24.08 7.18 -53.47
CA THR A 454 25.33 7.80 -53.01
C THR A 454 25.38 9.29 -53.34
N SER A 455 26.05 10.10 -52.53
CA SER A 455 26.13 11.56 -52.74
C SER A 455 26.66 11.93 -54.13
N ALA A 456 27.66 11.19 -54.63
CA ALA A 456 28.21 11.38 -55.98
C ALA A 456 27.21 11.04 -57.11
N ALA A 457 26.31 10.07 -56.88
CA ALA A 457 25.26 9.74 -57.82
C ALA A 457 24.07 10.72 -57.75
N LYS A 458 23.79 11.32 -56.59
CA LYS A 458 22.80 12.40 -56.43
C LYS A 458 23.20 13.68 -57.16
N GLU A 459 24.48 14.04 -57.16
CA GLU A 459 24.94 15.20 -57.95
C GLU A 459 24.83 14.93 -59.45
N ARG A 460 25.28 13.76 -59.92
CA ARG A 460 25.16 13.36 -61.33
C ARG A 460 23.72 13.28 -61.83
N PHE A 461 22.78 12.97 -60.94
CA PHE A 461 21.35 12.93 -61.21
C PHE A 461 20.76 14.30 -61.62
N TRP A 462 21.27 15.40 -61.07
CA TRP A 462 20.77 16.75 -61.39
C TRP A 462 21.41 17.33 -62.67
N TYR A 463 22.68 16.99 -62.93
CA TYR A 463 23.48 17.66 -63.98
C TYR A 463 23.62 16.88 -65.29
N VAL A 464 23.30 15.58 -65.33
CA VAL A 464 23.45 14.74 -66.55
C VAL A 464 22.07 14.41 -67.14
N SER A 465 21.73 15.08 -68.25
CA SER A 465 20.54 14.75 -69.04
C SER A 465 20.63 13.31 -69.58
N GLY A 466 19.58 12.51 -69.35
CA GLY A 466 19.55 11.09 -69.74
C GLY A 466 20.06 10.09 -68.69
N PHE A 467 20.58 10.54 -67.53
CA PHE A 467 20.96 9.65 -66.43
C PHE A 467 19.80 8.79 -65.91
N PHE A 468 18.57 9.30 -66.03
CA PHE A 468 17.33 8.56 -65.75
C PHE A 468 17.05 7.41 -66.73
N HIS A 469 17.40 7.54 -68.00
CA HIS A 469 17.14 6.47 -68.98
C HIS A 469 18.14 5.30 -68.83
N HIS A 470 19.36 5.59 -68.35
CA HIS A 470 20.45 4.61 -68.26
C HIS A 470 20.67 4.00 -66.86
N LYS A 471 20.16 4.66 -65.80
CA LYS A 471 20.28 4.19 -64.41
C LYS A 471 18.97 4.32 -63.62
N GLY A 472 17.87 4.71 -64.29
CA GLY A 472 16.54 4.88 -63.72
C GLY A 472 16.09 3.62 -63.00
N GLY A 473 15.57 3.80 -61.79
CA GLY A 473 15.07 2.69 -60.99
C GLY A 473 13.92 1.97 -61.69
N THR A 474 13.82 0.66 -61.53
CA THR A 474 12.53 -0.04 -61.61
C THR A 474 11.65 0.36 -60.43
N ARG A 475 10.33 0.21 -60.58
CA ARG A 475 9.35 0.42 -59.50
C ARG A 475 9.70 -0.40 -58.25
N CYS A 476 10.25 -1.59 -58.44
CA CYS A 476 10.75 -2.43 -57.36
C CYS A 476 11.84 -1.76 -56.52
N ARG A 477 12.79 -1.04 -57.12
CA ARG A 477 13.87 -0.36 -56.38
C ARG A 477 13.31 0.68 -55.41
N THR A 478 12.37 1.52 -55.85
CA THR A 478 11.73 2.51 -54.97
C THR A 478 10.91 1.85 -53.86
N THR A 479 10.14 0.81 -54.19
CA THR A 479 9.28 0.13 -53.22
C THR A 479 10.11 -0.60 -52.16
N LEU A 480 11.15 -1.34 -52.55
CA LEU A 480 12.03 -2.05 -51.63
C LEU A 480 12.73 -1.10 -50.64
N PHE A 481 13.28 0.02 -51.12
CA PHE A 481 13.95 0.97 -50.23
C PHE A 481 12.99 1.75 -49.34
N ALA A 482 11.78 2.06 -49.81
CA ALA A 482 10.73 2.60 -48.96
C ALA A 482 10.34 1.60 -47.86
N GLN A 483 10.18 0.32 -48.20
CA GLN A 483 9.89 -0.75 -47.24
C GLN A 483 11.04 -0.94 -46.22
N ILE A 484 12.31 -0.83 -46.62
CA ILE A 484 13.45 -0.88 -45.69
C ILE A 484 13.41 0.30 -44.70
N LYS A 485 13.10 1.50 -45.18
CA LYS A 485 12.97 2.69 -44.32
C LYS A 485 11.82 2.54 -43.34
N ASP A 486 10.66 2.11 -43.83
CA ASP A 486 9.46 1.89 -43.01
C ASP A 486 9.69 0.77 -41.98
N TYR A 487 10.31 -0.34 -42.36
CA TYR A 487 10.73 -1.41 -41.44
C TYR A 487 11.61 -0.88 -40.32
N ALA A 488 12.64 -0.10 -40.64
CA ALA A 488 13.53 0.49 -39.63
C ALA A 488 12.78 1.45 -38.70
N HIS A 489 11.86 2.26 -39.22
CA HIS A 489 11.03 3.15 -38.40
C HIS A 489 10.10 2.38 -37.47
N GLN A 490 9.37 1.39 -37.97
CA GLN A 490 8.48 0.56 -37.15
C GLN A 490 9.27 -0.23 -36.10
N PHE A 491 10.42 -0.77 -36.46
CA PHE A 491 11.31 -1.45 -35.51
C PHE A 491 11.73 -0.54 -34.35
N TYR A 492 12.13 0.70 -34.63
CA TYR A 492 12.52 1.66 -33.59
C TYR A 492 11.32 2.25 -32.82
N GLN A 493 10.13 2.31 -33.41
CA GLN A 493 8.92 2.76 -32.72
C GLN A 493 8.65 1.94 -31.45
N PHE A 494 8.82 0.62 -31.52
CA PHE A 494 8.69 -0.25 -30.35
C PHE A 494 9.76 0.07 -29.29
N VAL A 495 11.02 0.21 -29.73
CA VAL A 495 12.17 0.50 -28.85
C VAL A 495 12.00 1.83 -28.14
N GLU A 496 11.32 2.79 -28.78
CA GLU A 496 11.01 4.07 -28.16
C GLU A 496 10.04 3.94 -26.98
N GLY A 497 9.10 3.00 -27.03
CA GLY A 497 8.12 2.74 -25.97
C GLY A 497 8.69 2.05 -24.72
N VAL A 498 9.89 1.48 -24.78
CA VAL A 498 10.46 0.60 -23.72
C VAL A 498 11.39 1.36 -22.77
N SER A 499 11.15 1.31 -21.45
CA SER A 499 12.02 1.92 -20.42
C SER A 499 13.50 1.51 -20.53
N GLN A 500 13.75 0.20 -20.67
CA GLN A 500 15.07 -0.40 -20.77
C GLN A 500 15.17 -1.24 -22.06
N PRO A 501 15.54 -0.64 -23.20
CA PRO A 501 15.64 -1.40 -24.44
C PRO A 501 16.76 -2.45 -24.33
N PRO A 502 16.61 -3.62 -24.98
CA PRO A 502 17.66 -4.62 -25.01
C PRO A 502 19.00 -4.02 -25.48
N ARG A 503 20.11 -4.40 -24.84
CA ARG A 503 21.44 -3.84 -25.18
C ARG A 503 21.88 -4.16 -26.62
N ASN A 504 21.28 -5.17 -27.22
CA ASN A 504 21.59 -5.73 -28.54
C ASN A 504 20.55 -5.37 -29.62
N VAL A 505 19.69 -4.37 -29.40
CA VAL A 505 18.66 -3.93 -30.38
C VAL A 505 19.24 -3.74 -31.79
N ASP A 506 20.41 -3.13 -31.92
CA ASP A 506 21.02 -2.88 -33.25
C ASP A 506 21.52 -4.15 -33.92
N GLN A 507 22.09 -5.07 -33.15
CA GLN A 507 22.53 -6.37 -33.67
C GLN A 507 21.33 -7.22 -34.10
N ILE A 508 20.20 -7.07 -33.41
CA ILE A 508 18.93 -7.72 -33.78
C ILE A 508 18.42 -7.12 -35.09
N LEU A 509 18.44 -5.79 -35.23
CA LEU A 509 18.05 -5.11 -36.47
C LEU A 509 18.95 -5.50 -37.64
N GLU A 510 20.28 -5.45 -37.45
CA GLU A 510 21.28 -5.83 -38.47
C GLU A 510 21.08 -7.27 -38.93
N ARG A 511 20.89 -8.20 -37.99
CA ARG A 511 20.63 -9.60 -38.30
C ARG A 511 19.32 -9.78 -39.03
N SER A 512 18.23 -9.21 -38.52
CA SER A 512 16.91 -9.41 -39.11
C SER A 512 16.82 -8.81 -40.51
N LEU A 513 17.23 -7.55 -40.68
CA LEU A 513 17.25 -6.90 -41.99
C LEU A 513 18.18 -7.64 -42.96
N GLY A 514 19.35 -8.08 -42.50
CA GLY A 514 20.27 -8.90 -43.29
C GLY A 514 19.67 -10.23 -43.74
N GLU A 515 18.93 -10.91 -42.86
CA GLU A 515 18.22 -12.15 -43.18
C GLU A 515 17.05 -11.91 -44.14
N LEU A 516 16.26 -10.85 -43.95
CA LEU A 516 15.16 -10.48 -44.84
C LEU A 516 15.68 -10.19 -46.26
N LEU A 517 16.75 -9.39 -46.39
CA LEU A 517 17.34 -9.09 -47.69
C LEU A 517 17.98 -10.33 -48.34
N SER A 518 18.64 -11.18 -47.55
CA SER A 518 19.27 -12.40 -48.08
C SER A 518 18.23 -13.44 -48.52
N LYS A 519 17.32 -13.83 -47.63
CA LYS A 519 16.36 -14.93 -47.86
C LYS A 519 15.15 -14.50 -48.66
N CYS A 520 14.70 -13.25 -48.54
CA CYS A 520 13.47 -12.79 -49.21
C CYS A 520 13.79 -12.11 -50.54
N VAL A 521 14.81 -11.23 -50.58
CA VAL A 521 15.13 -10.50 -51.81
C VAL A 521 16.08 -11.30 -52.70
N ALA A 522 17.25 -11.72 -52.19
CA ALA A 522 18.26 -12.39 -53.02
C ALA A 522 17.82 -13.77 -53.54
N GLU A 523 17.16 -14.59 -52.71
CA GLU A 523 16.63 -15.90 -53.15
C GLU A 523 15.47 -15.75 -54.14
N THR A 524 14.58 -14.77 -53.96
CA THR A 524 13.48 -14.52 -54.92
C THR A 524 14.01 -14.07 -56.28
N TYR A 525 15.02 -13.18 -56.31
CA TYR A 525 15.71 -12.84 -57.56
C TYR A 525 16.41 -14.06 -58.17
N THR A 526 17.06 -14.89 -57.35
CA THR A 526 17.71 -16.12 -57.80
C THR A 526 16.73 -17.09 -58.45
N ALA A 527 15.54 -17.26 -57.87
CA ALA A 527 14.47 -18.09 -58.41
C ALA A 527 13.99 -17.56 -59.76
N ARG A 528 13.74 -16.25 -59.88
CA ARG A 528 13.28 -15.67 -61.16
C ARG A 528 14.34 -15.60 -62.25
N LEU A 529 15.61 -15.42 -61.90
CA LEU A 529 16.70 -15.56 -62.87
C LEU A 529 16.77 -16.98 -63.46
N GLY A 530 16.32 -17.99 -62.71
CA GLY A 530 16.22 -19.37 -63.20
C GLY A 530 15.16 -19.57 -64.30
N THR A 531 14.08 -18.80 -64.27
CA THR A 531 12.93 -18.95 -65.20
C THR A 531 12.89 -17.89 -66.30
N ALA A 532 13.57 -16.75 -66.12
CA ALA A 532 13.57 -15.66 -67.07
C ALA A 532 14.31 -16.02 -68.38
N ASN A 533 13.63 -15.88 -69.52
CA ASN A 533 14.17 -16.16 -70.86
C ASN A 533 14.33 -14.88 -71.71
N ALA A 534 13.70 -13.77 -71.34
CA ALA A 534 13.82 -12.49 -72.04
C ALA A 534 15.11 -11.77 -71.62
N LEU A 535 16.00 -11.49 -72.56
CA LEU A 535 17.30 -10.89 -72.29
C LEU A 535 17.19 -9.51 -71.60
N SER A 536 16.22 -8.68 -72.01
CA SER A 536 15.95 -7.37 -71.41
C SER A 536 15.56 -7.48 -69.93
N GLN A 537 14.71 -8.45 -69.58
CA GLN A 537 14.30 -8.69 -68.19
C GLN A 537 15.49 -9.19 -67.33
N VAL A 538 16.31 -10.10 -67.85
CA VAL A 538 17.50 -10.59 -67.13
C VAL A 538 18.51 -9.46 -66.94
N ALA A 539 18.72 -8.61 -67.95
CA ALA A 539 19.58 -7.43 -67.86
C ALA A 539 19.08 -6.43 -66.80
N GLN A 540 17.78 -6.14 -66.76
CA GLN A 540 17.23 -5.26 -65.74
C GLN A 540 17.30 -5.85 -64.33
N MET A 541 17.04 -7.15 -64.17
CA MET A 541 17.22 -7.84 -62.88
C MET A 541 18.68 -7.77 -62.40
N LEU A 542 19.65 -7.91 -63.31
CA LEU A 542 21.07 -7.74 -62.99
C LEU A 542 21.36 -6.32 -62.48
N VAL A 543 20.85 -5.29 -63.15
CA VAL A 543 21.01 -3.89 -62.71
C VAL A 543 20.36 -3.67 -61.33
N ASN A 544 19.18 -4.24 -61.10
CA ASN A 544 18.47 -4.13 -59.82
C ASN A 544 19.25 -4.77 -58.67
N VAL A 545 19.79 -5.98 -58.88
CA VAL A 545 20.61 -6.69 -57.87
C VAL A 545 21.93 -5.97 -57.63
N ALA A 546 22.59 -5.46 -58.67
CA ALA A 546 23.82 -4.67 -58.54
C ALA A 546 23.56 -3.40 -57.70
N TYR A 547 22.45 -2.72 -57.96
CA TYR A 547 22.07 -1.54 -57.20
C TYR A 547 21.71 -1.85 -55.74
N LEU A 548 21.00 -2.94 -55.48
CA LEU A 548 20.69 -3.37 -54.11
C LEU A 548 21.96 -3.69 -53.32
N ARG A 549 22.93 -4.38 -53.94
CA ARG A 549 24.23 -4.67 -53.33
C ARG A 549 24.98 -3.39 -52.99
N ASP A 550 25.10 -2.47 -53.93
CA ASP A 550 25.82 -1.21 -53.72
C ASP A 550 25.06 -0.30 -52.72
N GLY A 551 23.73 -0.41 -52.70
CA GLY A 551 22.84 0.29 -51.78
C GLY A 551 22.93 -0.16 -50.32
N CYS A 552 23.39 -1.38 -50.03
CA CYS A 552 23.56 -1.86 -48.65
C CYS A 552 24.45 -0.93 -47.81
N ALA A 553 25.51 -0.35 -48.38
CA ALA A 553 26.37 0.60 -47.67
C ALA A 553 25.66 1.92 -47.31
N GLU A 554 24.73 2.38 -48.16
CA GLU A 554 23.91 3.56 -47.86
C GLU A 554 22.80 3.24 -46.86
N VAL A 555 22.29 1.99 -46.83
CA VAL A 555 21.40 1.52 -45.76
C VAL A 555 22.15 1.53 -44.42
N ASP A 556 23.38 1.00 -44.36
CA ASP A 556 24.21 1.06 -43.15
C ASP A 556 24.36 2.50 -42.66
N ARG A 557 24.71 3.43 -43.57
CA ARG A 557 24.81 4.87 -43.27
C ARG A 557 23.49 5.46 -42.77
N TYR A 558 22.38 5.09 -43.38
CA TYR A 558 21.05 5.54 -42.98
C TYR A 558 20.70 5.08 -41.56
N LEU A 559 20.90 3.80 -41.26
CA LEU A 559 20.67 3.25 -39.92
C LEU A 559 21.55 3.95 -38.87
N THR A 560 22.80 4.27 -39.20
CA THR A 560 23.66 5.10 -38.35
C THR A 560 23.11 6.51 -38.14
N THR A 561 22.55 7.15 -39.17
CA THR A 561 21.99 8.52 -39.06
C THR A 561 20.70 8.60 -38.25
N LEU A 562 19.83 7.59 -38.35
CA LEU A 562 18.58 7.50 -37.58
C LEU A 562 18.83 7.52 -36.06
N ARG A 563 20.07 7.21 -35.68
CA ARG A 563 20.55 6.96 -34.33
C ARG A 563 21.38 8.09 -33.72
N SER A 564 21.42 9.28 -34.33
CA SER A 564 22.34 10.40 -34.06
C SER A 564 22.27 11.05 -32.66
N GLY A 565 22.21 10.24 -31.60
CA GLY A 565 22.47 10.57 -30.19
C GLY A 565 23.23 9.48 -29.40
N HIS A 566 23.58 8.31 -29.97
CA HIS A 566 24.22 7.20 -29.22
C HIS A 566 25.36 6.47 -29.95
N ARG A 567 26.50 6.36 -29.26
CA ARG A 567 27.64 5.41 -29.37
C ARG A 567 27.84 4.66 -30.71
N GLY A 568 28.90 5.03 -31.43
CA GLY A 568 29.95 4.20 -32.09
C GLY A 568 29.66 2.87 -32.80
N HIS A 569 28.42 2.37 -32.88
CA HIS A 569 28.11 1.13 -33.59
C HIS A 569 28.01 1.42 -35.09
N THR A 570 28.86 0.74 -35.85
CA THR A 570 28.81 0.74 -37.30
C THR A 570 28.00 -0.47 -37.74
N PHE A 571 26.92 -0.23 -38.46
CA PHE A 571 26.09 -1.29 -39.04
C PHE A 571 26.84 -1.98 -40.17
N HIS A 572 26.67 -3.30 -40.29
CA HIS A 572 27.16 -4.05 -41.43
C HIS A 572 26.16 -5.11 -41.89
N ILE A 573 25.37 -4.79 -42.91
CA ILE A 573 24.37 -5.74 -43.43
C ILE A 573 25.04 -6.93 -44.14
N SER A 574 24.80 -8.13 -43.61
CA SER A 574 25.31 -9.41 -44.14
C SER A 574 24.80 -9.79 -45.54
N ALA A 575 23.73 -9.15 -46.01
CA ALA A 575 23.10 -9.45 -47.30
C ALA A 575 23.98 -9.15 -48.53
N THR A 576 25.06 -8.37 -48.36
CA THR A 576 25.99 -8.01 -49.44
C THR A 576 26.57 -9.24 -50.14
N GLU A 577 26.92 -10.29 -49.39
CA GLU A 577 27.49 -11.53 -49.95
C GLU A 577 26.43 -12.36 -50.69
N ALA A 578 25.21 -12.46 -50.14
CA ALA A 578 24.11 -13.16 -50.79
C ALA A 578 23.71 -12.49 -52.12
N LEU A 579 23.58 -11.16 -52.12
CA LEU A 579 23.31 -10.38 -53.33
C LEU A 579 24.47 -10.47 -54.34
N GLY A 580 25.72 -10.54 -53.88
CA GLY A 580 26.88 -10.79 -54.73
C GLY A 580 26.81 -12.13 -55.46
N ARG A 581 26.40 -13.20 -54.78
CA ARG A 581 26.18 -14.53 -55.40
C ARG A 581 25.02 -14.49 -56.40
N THR A 582 23.93 -13.81 -56.07
CA THR A 582 22.80 -13.62 -57.01
C THR A 582 23.22 -12.82 -58.24
N LEU A 583 24.11 -11.83 -58.09
CA LEU A 583 24.64 -11.06 -59.21
C LEU A 583 25.49 -11.93 -60.16
N GLN A 584 26.40 -12.74 -59.64
CA GLN A 584 27.20 -13.69 -60.45
C GLN A 584 26.30 -14.66 -61.22
N ARG A 585 25.20 -15.09 -60.60
CA ARG A 585 24.20 -15.93 -61.25
C ARG A 585 23.43 -15.19 -62.36
N ALA A 586 23.14 -13.91 -62.16
CA ALA A 586 22.54 -13.07 -63.19
C ALA A 586 23.48 -12.92 -64.40
N GLU A 587 24.77 -12.65 -64.18
CA GLU A 587 25.79 -12.59 -65.24
C GLU A 587 25.88 -13.88 -66.06
N SER A 588 25.92 -15.02 -65.35
CA SER A 588 25.93 -16.35 -65.95
C SER A 588 24.66 -16.60 -66.77
N ARG A 589 23.50 -16.12 -66.29
CA ARG A 589 22.23 -16.24 -66.99
C ARG A 589 22.16 -15.40 -68.26
N ILE A 590 22.63 -14.14 -68.23
CA ILE A 590 22.74 -13.30 -69.44
C ILE A 590 23.58 -14.03 -70.49
N SER A 591 24.74 -14.54 -70.09
CA SER A 591 25.64 -15.27 -70.97
C SER A 591 24.98 -16.52 -71.55
N ALA A 592 24.23 -17.28 -70.75
CA ALA A 592 23.50 -18.46 -71.20
C ALA A 592 22.34 -18.15 -72.16
N VAL A 593 21.61 -17.05 -71.94
CA VAL A 593 20.53 -16.61 -72.83
C VAL A 593 21.10 -16.14 -74.17
N ILE A 594 22.21 -15.40 -74.17
CA ILE A 594 22.92 -15.01 -75.40
C ILE A 594 23.47 -16.24 -76.11
N ALA A 595 24.11 -17.18 -75.40
CA ALA A 595 24.61 -18.43 -75.98
C ALA A 595 23.51 -19.25 -76.64
N LYS A 596 22.38 -19.44 -75.95
CA LYS A 596 21.20 -20.11 -76.53
C LYS A 596 20.68 -19.41 -77.79
N LYS A 597 20.71 -18.07 -77.79
CA LYS A 597 20.32 -17.29 -78.97
C LYS A 597 21.34 -17.36 -80.09
N LEU A 598 22.62 -17.53 -79.78
CA LEU A 598 23.68 -17.77 -80.76
C LEU A 598 23.55 -19.18 -81.37
N ASP A 599 23.10 -20.17 -80.62
CA ASP A 599 22.82 -21.52 -81.13
C ASP A 599 21.69 -21.53 -82.16
N ASP A 600 20.74 -20.59 -82.10
CA ASP A 600 19.69 -20.42 -83.12
C ASP A 600 20.28 -19.97 -84.48
N PHE A 601 21.51 -19.44 -84.52
CA PHE A 601 22.21 -19.07 -85.76
C PHE A 601 22.98 -20.27 -86.32
N GLU A 602 22.34 -21.12 -87.13
CA GLU A 602 23.03 -22.23 -87.79
C GLU A 602 23.88 -21.75 -88.98
N PRO A 603 25.18 -22.12 -89.05
CA PRO A 603 26.02 -21.79 -90.19
C PRO A 603 25.68 -22.67 -91.41
N GLU A 604 24.99 -22.10 -92.40
CA GLU A 604 24.80 -22.71 -93.72
C GLU A 604 26.04 -22.48 -94.61
N TYR A 605 27.12 -23.21 -94.34
CA TYR A 605 28.29 -23.23 -95.23
C TYR A 605 28.23 -24.40 -96.20
N ASP A 606 28.29 -24.12 -97.50
CA ASP A 606 28.66 -25.12 -98.50
C ASP A 606 30.19 -25.25 -98.56
N TRP A 607 30.70 -26.21 -97.80
CA TRP A 607 32.13 -26.52 -97.69
C TRP A 607 32.74 -27.10 -98.98
N THR A 608 31.97 -27.26 -100.07
CA THR A 608 32.43 -27.85 -101.34
C THR A 608 32.62 -26.85 -102.48
N THR A 609 32.51 -25.55 -102.19
CA THR A 609 32.69 -24.47 -103.18
C THR A 609 34.13 -24.40 -103.72
N ARG A 610 34.27 -24.24 -105.04
CA ARG A 610 35.58 -24.17 -105.75
C ARG A 610 36.08 -22.74 -105.96
N THR A 611 35.33 -21.75 -105.49
CA THR A 611 35.62 -20.32 -105.64
C THR A 611 36.06 -19.75 -104.30
N THR A 612 37.23 -19.09 -104.28
CA THR A 612 37.69 -18.37 -103.10
C THR A 612 37.03 -17.00 -103.03
N GLU A 613 36.20 -16.78 -102.01
CA GLU A 613 35.69 -15.44 -101.71
C GLU A 613 36.67 -14.67 -100.83
N THR A 614 36.85 -13.37 -101.11
CA THR A 614 37.73 -12.47 -100.34
C THR A 614 36.99 -11.69 -99.25
N GLN A 615 35.67 -11.87 -99.11
CA GLN A 615 34.84 -11.18 -98.13
C GLN A 615 34.43 -12.12 -96.99
N ALA A 616 34.20 -11.56 -95.80
CA ALA A 616 33.67 -12.31 -94.68
C ALA A 616 32.25 -12.82 -95.00
N SER A 617 31.91 -14.02 -94.54
CA SER A 617 30.59 -14.61 -94.82
C SER A 617 29.47 -13.74 -94.26
N LEU A 618 28.35 -13.70 -94.99
CA LEU A 618 27.16 -12.97 -94.56
C LEU A 618 26.67 -13.43 -93.18
N TYR A 619 26.84 -14.72 -92.88
CA TYR A 619 26.59 -15.31 -91.55
C TYR A 619 27.41 -14.64 -90.44
N ILE A 620 28.74 -14.51 -90.61
CA ILE A 620 29.61 -13.89 -89.60
C ILE A 620 29.25 -12.41 -89.46
N PHE A 621 28.97 -11.71 -90.57
CA PHE A 621 28.56 -10.31 -90.53
C PHE A 621 27.23 -10.12 -89.78
N GLN A 622 26.23 -10.95 -90.05
CA GLN A 622 24.94 -10.91 -89.36
C GLN A 622 25.06 -11.26 -87.88
N LEU A 623 25.88 -12.25 -87.53
CA LEU A 623 26.13 -12.65 -86.16
C LEU A 623 26.84 -11.54 -85.35
N VAL A 624 27.87 -10.92 -85.91
CA VAL A 624 28.56 -9.80 -85.28
C VAL A 624 27.63 -8.59 -85.17
N SER A 625 26.91 -8.24 -86.24
CA SER A 625 25.96 -7.12 -86.22
C SER A 625 24.84 -7.33 -85.21
N TRP A 626 24.31 -8.55 -85.10
CA TRP A 626 23.31 -8.91 -84.11
C TRP A 626 23.88 -8.82 -82.70
N LEU A 627 25.05 -9.41 -82.44
CA LEU A 627 25.69 -9.39 -81.12
C LEU A 627 26.02 -7.97 -80.67
N THR A 628 26.53 -7.13 -81.57
CA THR A 628 26.76 -5.70 -81.31
C THR A 628 25.44 -5.02 -80.97
N THR A 629 24.41 -5.17 -81.80
CA THR A 629 23.09 -4.54 -81.56
C THR A 629 22.46 -5.01 -80.23
N VAL A 630 22.52 -6.31 -79.95
CA VAL A 630 21.86 -6.90 -78.78
C VAL A 630 22.59 -6.57 -77.49
N VAL A 631 23.92 -6.65 -77.45
CA VAL A 631 24.67 -6.35 -76.22
C VAL A 631 24.78 -4.84 -75.98
N ASP A 632 24.90 -4.02 -77.03
CA ASP A 632 24.94 -2.56 -76.88
C ASP A 632 23.59 -1.97 -76.52
N SER A 633 22.48 -2.57 -76.97
CA SER A 633 21.12 -2.17 -76.56
C SER A 633 20.77 -2.53 -75.12
N LEU A 634 21.57 -3.34 -74.42
CA LEU A 634 21.39 -3.59 -73.00
C LEU A 634 21.78 -2.35 -72.20
N ASP A 635 20.86 -1.91 -71.35
CA ASP A 635 21.10 -0.80 -70.42
C ASP A 635 21.82 -1.28 -69.15
N VAL A 636 23.09 -1.66 -69.30
CA VAL A 636 23.89 -2.29 -68.24
C VAL A 636 25.32 -1.71 -68.27
N GLU A 637 26.00 -1.66 -67.12
CA GLU A 637 27.37 -1.12 -67.04
C GLU A 637 28.36 -1.88 -67.95
N ASP A 638 29.35 -1.15 -68.48
CA ASP A 638 30.32 -1.67 -69.46
C ASP A 638 31.08 -2.92 -69.00
N ARG A 639 31.26 -3.10 -67.68
CA ARG A 639 31.84 -4.32 -67.10
C ARG A 639 31.05 -5.57 -67.48
N PHE A 640 29.73 -5.50 -67.46
CA PHE A 640 28.85 -6.61 -67.75
C PHE A 640 28.72 -6.84 -69.26
N LYS A 641 28.72 -5.75 -70.05
CA LYS A 641 28.78 -5.83 -71.52
C LYS A 641 30.07 -6.54 -71.99
N THR A 642 31.21 -6.16 -71.43
CA THR A 642 32.51 -6.78 -71.73
C THR A 642 32.52 -8.27 -71.38
N ALA A 643 31.95 -8.64 -70.22
CA ALA A 643 31.81 -10.04 -69.82
C ALA A 643 30.88 -10.83 -70.77
N ALA A 644 29.75 -10.23 -71.17
CA ALA A 644 28.82 -10.82 -72.14
C ALA A 644 29.48 -11.04 -73.50
N TYR A 645 30.21 -10.05 -74.05
CA TYR A 645 30.97 -10.20 -75.29
C TYR A 645 32.03 -11.28 -75.18
N ARG A 646 32.80 -11.30 -74.09
CA ARG A 646 33.83 -12.33 -73.87
C ARG A 646 33.24 -13.74 -73.89
N ASN A 647 32.14 -13.95 -73.16
CA ASN A 647 31.47 -15.25 -73.09
C ASN A 647 30.83 -15.64 -74.44
N ALA A 648 30.22 -14.67 -75.15
CA ALA A 648 29.70 -14.88 -76.49
C ALA A 648 30.80 -15.28 -77.48
N MET A 649 31.94 -14.60 -77.47
CA MET A 649 33.08 -14.94 -78.36
C MET A 649 33.67 -16.32 -78.04
N ILE A 650 33.76 -16.70 -76.76
CA ILE A 650 34.17 -18.06 -76.37
C ILE A 650 33.17 -19.10 -76.90
N HIS A 651 31.87 -18.83 -76.78
CA HIS A 651 30.82 -19.71 -77.29
C HIS A 651 30.88 -19.87 -78.81
N VAL A 652 31.01 -18.75 -79.53
CA VAL A 652 31.18 -18.73 -80.99
C VAL A 652 32.44 -19.48 -81.42
N SER A 653 33.56 -19.28 -80.72
CA SER A 653 34.80 -20.03 -80.98
C SER A 653 34.60 -21.54 -80.82
N ASN A 654 33.86 -21.97 -79.79
CA ASN A 654 33.56 -23.39 -79.58
C ASN A 654 32.61 -23.94 -80.66
N LEU A 655 31.58 -23.18 -81.06
CA LEU A 655 30.68 -23.55 -82.15
C LEU A 655 31.43 -23.73 -83.47
N PHE A 656 32.36 -22.84 -83.82
CA PHE A 656 33.20 -22.99 -85.00
C PHE A 656 34.13 -24.20 -84.89
N MET A 657 34.78 -24.42 -83.75
CA MET A 657 35.62 -25.60 -83.56
C MET A 657 34.84 -26.91 -83.76
N VAL A 658 33.61 -27.02 -83.23
CA VAL A 658 32.79 -28.22 -83.35
C VAL A 658 32.21 -28.39 -84.77
N SER A 659 31.70 -27.31 -85.38
CA SER A 659 31.05 -27.37 -86.69
C SER A 659 32.04 -27.54 -87.86
N VAL A 660 33.25 -26.97 -87.74
CA VAL A 660 34.26 -26.98 -88.81
C VAL A 660 35.20 -28.19 -88.73
N LEU A 661 35.51 -28.70 -87.52
CA LEU A 661 36.51 -29.78 -87.36
C LEU A 661 35.90 -31.19 -87.21
N PHE A 662 34.63 -31.34 -86.79
CA PHE A 662 34.06 -32.65 -86.40
C PHE A 662 32.90 -33.20 -87.26
N ARG A 663 32.39 -32.48 -88.27
CA ARG A 663 31.42 -33.08 -89.24
C ARG A 663 32.15 -34.04 -90.20
N PRO A 664 31.64 -35.27 -90.46
CA PRO A 664 32.25 -36.20 -91.40
C PRO A 664 31.98 -35.76 -92.85
N GLY A 665 32.87 -34.92 -93.38
CA GLY A 665 32.99 -34.52 -94.78
C GLY A 665 34.47 -34.37 -95.16
N PRO A 666 34.84 -34.29 -96.45
CA PRO A 666 36.25 -34.28 -96.86
C PRO A 666 36.99 -33.11 -96.21
N ARG A 667 38.08 -33.43 -95.49
CA ARG A 667 38.91 -32.47 -94.74
C ARG A 667 39.38 -31.35 -95.69
N VAL A 668 38.91 -30.13 -95.46
CA VAL A 668 39.43 -28.93 -96.13
C VAL A 668 40.60 -28.38 -95.31
N LEU A 669 41.75 -28.25 -95.96
CA LEU A 669 42.95 -27.59 -95.41
C LEU A 669 42.65 -26.09 -95.20
N LEU A 670 42.49 -25.68 -93.95
CA LEU A 670 42.50 -24.27 -93.55
C LEU A 670 43.92 -23.71 -93.62
N VAL A 671 44.29 -23.11 -94.75
CA VAL A 671 45.51 -22.28 -94.83
C VAL A 671 45.18 -20.91 -94.24
N SER A 672 45.44 -20.75 -92.94
CA SER A 672 45.44 -19.44 -92.28
C SER A 672 46.75 -18.71 -92.61
N ARG A 673 46.69 -17.66 -93.45
CA ARG A 673 47.69 -16.59 -93.46
C ARG A 673 47.20 -15.47 -92.55
N ALA A 674 47.42 -15.61 -91.24
CA ALA A 674 47.37 -14.46 -90.34
C ALA A 674 48.72 -13.72 -90.40
N PRO A 675 48.76 -12.39 -90.56
CA PRO A 675 49.97 -11.63 -90.32
C PRO A 675 50.26 -11.62 -88.81
N CYS A 676 51.36 -12.26 -88.40
CA CYS A 676 51.89 -12.16 -87.05
C CYS A 676 52.22 -10.68 -86.74
N LEU A 677 51.58 -10.12 -85.71
CA LEU A 677 51.91 -8.81 -85.11
C LEU A 677 53.16 -8.87 -84.21
N CYS A 678 53.99 -9.90 -84.34
CA CYS A 678 55.32 -9.96 -83.72
C CYS A 678 56.33 -10.10 -84.86
N GLY A 679 57.10 -9.02 -85.08
CA GLY A 679 58.19 -9.03 -86.03
C GLY A 679 59.31 -9.95 -85.56
N GLU A 680 59.37 -11.16 -86.11
CA GLU A 680 60.57 -11.96 -86.35
C GLU A 680 60.20 -13.19 -87.22
N ARG A 681 61.19 -13.74 -87.93
CA ARG A 681 61.14 -14.46 -89.23
C ARG A 681 60.27 -15.75 -89.30
N PRO A 682 59.90 -16.22 -90.52
CA PRO A 682 58.93 -17.28 -90.73
C PRO A 682 59.59 -18.66 -90.66
N ASN A 683 59.12 -19.53 -89.78
CA ASN A 683 59.23 -20.98 -89.95
C ASN A 683 57.81 -21.56 -90.00
N GLU A 684 57.54 -22.28 -91.07
CA GLU A 684 56.30 -23.00 -91.34
C GLU A 684 56.03 -24.01 -90.22
N CYS A 685 55.04 -23.74 -89.36
CA CYS A 685 54.47 -24.78 -88.51
C CYS A 685 53.38 -25.50 -89.31
N VAL A 686 53.77 -26.60 -89.95
CA VAL A 686 52.83 -27.63 -90.40
C VAL A 686 52.37 -28.37 -89.14
N ILE A 687 51.10 -28.22 -88.77
CA ILE A 687 50.45 -29.13 -87.82
C ILE A 687 49.78 -30.21 -88.68
N GLU A 688 50.47 -31.34 -88.85
CA GLU A 688 49.85 -32.59 -89.27
C GLU A 688 49.07 -33.17 -88.07
N VAL A 689 47.83 -33.62 -88.34
CA VAL A 689 46.92 -34.28 -87.39
C VAL A 689 47.29 -35.74 -87.21
#